data_AF-A0AA89BYF5-F1
#
_entry.id   AF-A0AA89BYF5-F1
#
_cell.length_a   1.000
_cell.length_b   1.000
_cell.length_c   1.000
_cell.angle_alpha   90.00
_cell.angle_beta   90.00
_cell.angle_gamma   90.00
#
_symmetry.space_group_name_H-M   'P 1'
#
loop_
_entity.id
_entity.type
_entity.pdbx_description
1 polymer ?
#
loop_
_entity_poly.entity_id
_entity_poly.type
_entity_poly.pdbx_seq_one_letter_code
_entity_poly.pdbx_strand_id
1 'polypeptide(L)'
;MLLKIGYWNVHGLSDSKLEDHCEFFNNVHRQFDVVCFSETMNDSTRNLPGFQSCFVLNAKRHKKRGRKSGGLLVFAKSEISKNITKTKETEYSLWLKIDNLKLFDGTLQKPLFLCFTYIQPSKSKDLSEEIFLELKSDIERYQKLGETLICGDFNARTGKLKDYIDHDDIGESFVDCPLPTVYLPDTCAPREQLDKTCNSHGILLTDMCKTLNLRILNGRFLGDSQGYYTFSNQNGSSTVDYMLASNNIYNSILYFNVLPPNEISDHCIITTGIQTHMDRQNSIHTVYENVHKLKGRFEWSDNCKEAYLIAMSDDESVSKILELDSLLKDPTQMDVNMLSDKLNNIYIKAAYKTVQFRKVHHRKKKIKSKPWITHDINRLRKEVRSLGKKLHDEPNNCFTLASYCKAKREFNKLRKKLRKDYYEAITGQINNLDSKSANEFWKLINKHKSSSTNTDVNPTEGMKLFVDHYKSLLNDKEVSPNNADELLPLNIDNNKPLDFPFTHKETKEAIKELKCNKSAGIDLVINEFIKASCNILTPTLTNLFNKILSTGEIPKEWNLAFIKSLYKSGNPDDPGNYRGQTRQFGSRTKVRTSSALLLGTVAVGAGSYGIYKYNQRSNVLENLQDMLVPNVFAAGVPKSQPSVWSPGKNHALYLWIHLKPEANTKEVAKAVKNLQKYVDQVVDPAMRDEEDEILAGVGFGPNFFAQIGGKALKNYNYPHRKGALGDMPSSGGDVFIHAKCNTTSKLFELAQVIMKNMPAGSVEKYEDIISFVYRNGRDLSGFIDGTENAADDENRQRIAVQEKNGGSYVITQKWLHDLNVIQKEKDKTLEGWVGRGISDSTELSRKSISSHVARMTGGNGWEQKKEAEIVRQSMPFGNLAGEHGLFFIGYAKDPYHFEFMLDRMVGAGSDNHCDDIMRLSKNTKGTYWYFPGEEELTKLA
;
A
#
# COMPACT_ATOMS: atom_id res chain seq x y z
N MET A 1 6.29 25.46 8.20
CA MET A 1 5.35 24.72 7.33
C MET A 1 4.47 25.73 6.61
N LEU A 2 3.91 25.37 5.45
CA LEU A 2 3.06 26.26 4.64
C LEU A 2 1.67 25.61 4.48
N LEU A 3 0.64 26.20 5.09
CA LEU A 3 -0.75 25.75 4.98
C LEU A 3 -1.42 26.42 3.78
N LYS A 4 -1.83 25.63 2.77
CA LYS A 4 -2.45 26.12 1.53
C LYS A 4 -3.97 25.96 1.58
N ILE A 5 -4.67 27.08 1.49
CA ILE A 5 -6.14 27.14 1.54
C ILE A 5 -6.67 27.62 0.19
N GLY A 6 -7.72 26.98 -0.32
CA GLY A 6 -8.37 27.33 -1.58
C GLY A 6 -9.89 27.48 -1.44
N TYR A 7 -10.46 28.36 -2.25
CA TYR A 7 -11.91 28.50 -2.42
C TYR A 7 -12.26 28.55 -3.90
N TRP A 8 -13.33 27.87 -4.29
CA TRP A 8 -13.80 27.87 -5.67
C TRP A 8 -15.31 27.71 -5.77
N ASN A 9 -15.98 28.72 -6.33
CA ASN A 9 -17.35 28.55 -6.80
C ASN A 9 -17.33 27.68 -8.06
N VAL A 10 -17.86 26.46 -7.94
CA VAL A 10 -17.88 25.48 -9.02
C VAL A 10 -19.11 25.59 -9.90
N HIS A 11 -20.11 26.42 -9.58
CA HIS A 11 -21.36 26.57 -10.33
C HIS A 11 -21.97 25.21 -10.74
N GLY A 12 -22.36 24.44 -9.72
CA GLY A 12 -22.92 23.10 -9.81
C GLY A 12 -21.86 22.00 -9.92
N LEU A 13 -21.88 21.05 -8.98
CA LEU A 13 -20.98 19.89 -8.95
C LEU A 13 -21.76 18.60 -9.21
N SER A 14 -22.06 18.33 -10.48
CA SER A 14 -22.72 17.08 -10.91
C SER A 14 -21.70 15.96 -11.12
N ASP A 15 -22.18 14.70 -11.07
CA ASP A 15 -21.33 13.53 -11.37
C ASP A 15 -20.76 13.60 -12.77
N SER A 16 -21.56 14.07 -13.73
CA SER A 16 -21.09 14.33 -15.10
C SER A 16 -19.94 15.34 -15.16
N LYS A 17 -19.94 16.37 -14.29
CA LYS A 17 -18.89 17.39 -14.26
C LYS A 17 -17.60 16.84 -13.65
N LEU A 18 -17.70 16.03 -12.60
CA LEU A 18 -16.55 15.31 -12.02
C LEU A 18 -15.96 14.31 -13.01
N GLU A 19 -16.79 13.57 -13.74
CA GLU A 19 -16.34 12.60 -14.73
C GLU A 19 -15.64 13.26 -15.92
N ASP A 20 -16.22 14.34 -16.45
CA ASP A 20 -15.69 15.04 -17.62
C ASP A 20 -14.35 15.74 -17.32
N HIS A 21 -14.13 16.12 -16.05
CA HIS A 21 -12.95 16.85 -15.58
C HIS A 21 -12.17 16.07 -14.51
N CYS A 22 -12.20 14.74 -14.57
CA CYS A 22 -11.62 13.86 -13.55
C CYS A 22 -10.11 14.11 -13.35
N GLU A 23 -9.38 14.49 -14.40
CA GLU A 23 -7.96 14.83 -14.30
C GLU A 23 -7.73 16.04 -13.38
N PHE A 24 -8.60 17.05 -13.41
CA PHE A 24 -8.49 18.19 -12.51
C PHE A 24 -8.80 17.75 -11.07
N PHE A 25 -9.99 17.18 -10.85
CA PHE A 25 -10.48 16.83 -9.51
C PHE A 25 -9.61 15.80 -8.79
N ASN A 26 -9.01 14.85 -9.51
CA ASN A 26 -8.08 13.86 -8.94
C ASN A 26 -6.73 14.46 -8.49
N ASN A 27 -6.39 15.67 -8.93
CA ASN A 27 -5.11 16.32 -8.62
C ASN A 27 -5.25 17.52 -7.66
N VAL A 28 -6.45 17.83 -7.18
CA VAL A 28 -6.73 18.99 -6.30
C VAL A 28 -5.92 18.91 -5.00
N HIS A 29 -5.78 17.71 -4.41
CA HIS A 29 -4.98 17.49 -3.20
C HIS A 29 -3.49 17.86 -3.36
N ARG A 30 -2.97 17.97 -4.59
CA ARG A 30 -1.57 18.41 -4.81
C ARG A 30 -1.41 19.92 -4.69
N GLN A 31 -2.50 20.66 -4.85
CA GLN A 31 -2.50 22.11 -4.89
C GLN A 31 -2.86 22.71 -3.52
N PHE A 32 -3.82 22.10 -2.81
CA PHE A 32 -4.38 22.65 -1.58
C PHE A 32 -4.34 21.64 -0.43
N ASP A 33 -4.17 22.14 0.79
CA ASP A 33 -4.31 21.36 2.02
C ASP A 33 -5.77 21.39 2.50
N VAL A 34 -6.43 22.56 2.43
CA VAL A 34 -7.87 22.74 2.61
C VAL A 34 -8.45 23.41 1.36
N VAL A 35 -9.55 22.89 0.83
CA VAL A 35 -10.25 23.51 -0.31
C VAL A 35 -11.75 23.46 -0.13
N CYS A 36 -12.44 24.57 -0.37
CA CYS A 36 -13.89 24.64 -0.39
C CYS A 36 -14.43 24.78 -1.82
N PHE A 37 -15.40 23.95 -2.18
CA PHE A 37 -16.22 24.10 -3.37
C PHE A 37 -17.58 24.65 -2.99
N SER A 38 -17.94 25.80 -3.56
CA SER A 38 -19.23 26.44 -3.32
C SER A 38 -20.16 26.36 -4.52
N GLU A 39 -21.44 26.61 -4.28
CA GLU A 39 -22.53 26.46 -5.25
C GLU A 39 -22.59 25.04 -5.83
N THR A 40 -22.49 24.02 -4.95
CA THR A 40 -22.43 22.62 -5.37
C THR A 40 -23.77 22.08 -5.88
N MET A 41 -24.89 22.73 -5.52
CA MET A 41 -26.26 22.44 -5.95
C MET A 41 -26.79 21.02 -5.62
N ASN A 42 -26.10 20.26 -4.77
CA ASN A 42 -26.43 18.88 -4.39
C ASN A 42 -26.26 18.65 -2.87
N ASP A 43 -26.92 17.63 -2.32
CA ASP A 43 -27.00 17.35 -0.87
C ASP A 43 -26.16 16.14 -0.44
N SER A 44 -25.25 15.66 -1.29
CA SER A 44 -24.48 14.44 -1.01
C SER A 44 -23.05 14.73 -0.61
N THR A 45 -22.59 14.00 0.42
CA THR A 45 -21.17 13.79 0.68
C THR A 45 -20.53 13.21 -0.58
N ARG A 46 -19.36 13.72 -0.93
CA ARG A 46 -18.59 13.26 -2.10
C ARG A 46 -17.18 12.97 -1.64
N ASN A 47 -16.58 11.93 -2.21
CA ASN A 47 -15.20 11.56 -1.96
C ASN A 47 -14.32 12.06 -3.11
N LEU A 48 -13.27 12.81 -2.77
CA LEU A 48 -12.24 13.25 -3.70
C LEU A 48 -10.91 12.56 -3.36
N PRO A 49 -10.20 11.97 -4.33
CA PRO A 49 -8.94 11.29 -4.07
C PRO A 49 -7.90 12.21 -3.40
N GLY A 50 -7.35 11.76 -2.27
CA GLY A 50 -6.34 12.48 -1.49
C GLY A 50 -6.88 13.36 -0.37
N PHE A 51 -8.19 13.34 -0.12
CA PHE A 51 -8.84 14.03 0.99
C PHE A 51 -9.54 13.03 1.92
N GLN A 52 -9.57 13.35 3.22
CA GLN A 52 -10.04 12.44 4.29
C GLN A 52 -11.34 12.93 4.97
N SER A 53 -11.61 14.23 4.91
CA SER A 53 -12.77 14.85 5.56
C SER A 53 -13.53 15.68 4.53
N CYS A 54 -14.83 15.42 4.43
CA CYS A 54 -15.76 16.21 3.64
C CYS A 54 -16.76 16.86 4.59
N PHE A 55 -16.61 18.16 4.86
CA PHE A 55 -17.61 18.93 5.58
C PHE A 55 -18.63 19.47 4.59
N VAL A 56 -19.91 19.25 4.85
CA VAL A 56 -21.00 19.54 3.91
C VAL A 56 -21.94 20.56 4.53
N LEU A 57 -22.22 21.62 3.78
CA LEU A 57 -23.41 22.45 3.93
C LEU A 57 -24.31 22.16 2.71
N ASN A 58 -25.51 21.65 2.95
CA ASN A 58 -26.40 21.19 1.86
C ASN A 58 -27.01 22.34 1.07
N ALA A 59 -27.16 22.15 -0.24
CA ALA A 59 -27.86 23.11 -1.09
C ALA A 59 -29.36 23.15 -0.76
N LYS A 60 -29.97 24.34 -0.75
CA LYS A 60 -31.39 24.51 -0.41
C LYS A 60 -32.25 24.78 -1.63
N ARG A 61 -33.53 24.39 -1.52
CA ARG A 61 -34.54 24.66 -2.55
C ARG A 61 -35.48 25.76 -2.06
N HIS A 62 -35.30 26.98 -2.53
CA HIS A 62 -36.14 28.12 -2.13
C HIS A 62 -37.50 28.19 -2.86
N LYS A 63 -37.74 27.36 -3.90
CA LYS A 63 -39.00 27.35 -4.67
C LYS A 63 -39.50 25.92 -4.93
N LYS A 64 -40.82 25.69 -4.88
CA LYS A 64 -41.47 24.40 -5.22
C LYS A 64 -41.07 23.87 -6.61
N ARG A 65 -40.89 24.78 -7.58
CA ARG A 65 -40.30 24.51 -8.91
C ARG A 65 -39.01 25.34 -9.07
N GLY A 66 -37.87 24.67 -9.31
CA GLY A 66 -36.55 25.30 -9.43
C GLY A 66 -35.41 24.35 -9.05
N ARG A 67 -34.18 24.67 -9.45
CA ARG A 67 -32.96 23.96 -8.98
C ARG A 67 -32.64 24.36 -7.55
N LYS A 68 -31.89 23.51 -6.84
CA LYS A 68 -31.29 23.90 -5.55
C LYS A 68 -30.19 24.94 -5.81
N SER A 69 -30.01 25.86 -4.87
CA SER A 69 -28.95 26.88 -4.90
C SER A 69 -28.08 26.79 -3.66
N GLY A 70 -26.84 27.24 -3.79
CA GLY A 70 -25.85 27.15 -2.72
C GLY A 70 -25.26 25.75 -2.54
N GLY A 71 -24.88 25.45 -1.30
CA GLY A 71 -24.15 24.26 -0.90
C GLY A 71 -22.64 24.49 -0.88
N LEU A 72 -21.99 24.03 0.20
CA LEU A 72 -20.54 24.09 0.39
C LEU A 72 -20.01 22.69 0.65
N LEU A 73 -18.92 22.32 -0.02
CA LEU A 73 -18.18 21.09 0.20
C LEU A 73 -16.74 21.44 0.52
N VAL A 74 -16.32 21.22 1.76
CA VAL A 74 -14.94 21.48 2.21
C VAL A 74 -14.19 20.18 2.33
N PHE A 75 -13.06 20.12 1.63
CA PHE A 75 -12.13 19.01 1.62
C PHE A 75 -10.86 19.39 2.36
N ALA A 76 -10.45 18.57 3.31
CA ALA A 76 -9.18 18.72 4.01
C ALA A 76 -8.31 17.47 3.81
N LYS A 77 -7.00 17.70 3.61
CA LYS A 77 -6.04 16.61 3.50
C LYS A 77 -6.08 15.78 4.77
N SER A 78 -5.95 14.48 4.57
CA SER A 78 -5.59 13.43 5.54
C SER A 78 -4.70 13.83 6.72
N GLU A 79 -3.75 14.73 6.48
CA GLU A 79 -2.72 15.10 7.45
C GLU A 79 -3.22 16.12 8.47
N ILE A 80 -4.10 17.01 8.04
CA ILE A 80 -4.62 18.13 8.84
C ILE A 80 -6.07 17.92 9.26
N SER A 81 -6.80 17.02 8.59
CA SER A 81 -8.18 16.63 8.87
C SER A 81 -8.45 16.36 10.35
N LYS A 82 -7.53 15.66 11.03
CA LYS A 82 -7.65 15.30 12.45
C LYS A 82 -7.64 16.50 13.39
N ASN A 83 -7.04 17.60 12.96
CA ASN A 83 -6.95 18.85 13.72
C ASN A 83 -8.08 19.82 13.36
N ILE A 84 -8.96 19.45 12.43
CA ILE A 84 -10.06 20.29 11.97
C ILE A 84 -11.38 19.79 12.57
N THR A 85 -12.06 20.65 13.30
CA THR A 85 -13.38 20.37 13.88
C THR A 85 -14.42 21.33 13.33
N LYS A 86 -15.62 20.85 13.02
CA LYS A 86 -16.75 21.71 12.63
C LYS A 86 -17.30 22.39 13.88
N THR A 87 -17.32 23.72 13.91
CA THR A 87 -17.77 24.49 15.09
C THR A 87 -19.19 25.00 14.97
N LYS A 88 -19.55 25.58 13.82
CA LYS A 88 -20.89 26.11 13.54
C LYS A 88 -21.23 25.90 12.07
N GLU A 89 -22.51 25.67 11.82
CA GLU A 89 -23.10 25.61 10.48
C GLU A 89 -24.31 26.54 10.48
N THR A 90 -24.34 27.47 9.52
CA THR A 90 -25.47 28.37 9.28
C THR A 90 -26.07 28.08 7.90
N GLU A 91 -27.09 28.82 7.49
CA GLU A 91 -27.67 28.64 6.15
C GLU A 91 -26.67 28.94 5.01
N TYR A 92 -25.71 29.84 5.24
CA TYR A 92 -24.82 30.37 4.21
C TYR A 92 -23.34 30.10 4.49
N SER A 93 -23.00 29.76 5.73
CA SER A 93 -21.62 29.70 6.20
C SER A 93 -21.33 28.41 6.96
N LEU A 94 -20.10 27.92 6.80
CA LEU A 94 -19.57 26.75 7.48
C LEU A 94 -18.28 27.15 8.21
N TRP A 95 -18.28 26.98 9.53
CA TRP A 95 -17.15 27.31 10.39
C TRP A 95 -16.41 26.05 10.83
N LEU A 96 -15.09 26.08 10.64
CA LEU A 96 -14.16 25.03 11.01
C LEU A 96 -13.08 25.60 11.92
N LYS A 97 -12.70 24.88 12.96
CA LYS A 97 -11.60 25.22 13.87
C LYS A 97 -10.42 24.31 13.62
N ILE A 98 -9.25 24.91 13.46
CA ILE A 98 -7.96 24.21 13.35
C ILE A 98 -7.20 24.39 14.66
N ASP A 99 -6.99 23.30 15.37
CA ASP A 99 -6.25 23.26 16.63
C ASP A 99 -4.71 23.13 16.42
N ASN A 100 -3.92 23.58 17.40
CA ASN A 100 -2.45 23.43 17.46
C ASN A 100 -1.62 24.10 16.35
N LEU A 101 -2.07 25.25 15.84
CA LEU A 101 -1.35 26.02 14.84
C LEU A 101 -0.48 27.10 15.54
N LYS A 102 0.84 26.91 15.65
CA LYS A 102 1.72 27.99 16.12
C LYS A 102 2.09 28.89 14.94
N LEU A 103 2.02 30.20 15.11
CA LEU A 103 2.49 31.18 14.12
C LEU A 103 4.03 31.30 14.15
N PHE A 104 4.62 31.83 13.08
CA PHE A 104 6.08 31.84 12.89
C PHE A 104 6.83 32.65 13.96
N ASP A 105 6.19 33.68 14.50
CA ASP A 105 6.74 34.54 15.55
C ASP A 105 6.84 33.87 16.94
N GLY A 106 6.29 32.66 17.10
CA GLY A 106 6.28 31.92 18.37
C GLY A 106 5.35 32.52 19.43
N THR A 107 4.56 33.55 19.10
CA THR A 107 3.89 34.37 20.12
C THR A 107 2.49 33.93 20.51
N LEU A 108 1.77 33.07 19.76
CA LEU A 108 0.44 32.63 20.19
C LEU A 108 0.09 31.16 19.88
N GLN A 109 -0.28 30.42 20.93
CA GLN A 109 -1.02 29.15 20.87
C GLN A 109 -2.53 29.42 20.72
N LYS A 110 -2.96 30.09 19.64
CA LYS A 110 -4.39 30.34 19.39
C LYS A 110 -4.91 29.47 18.22
N PRO A 111 -6.14 28.93 18.32
CA PRO A 111 -6.74 28.17 17.22
C PRO A 111 -7.06 29.09 16.02
N LEU A 112 -7.03 28.52 14.81
CA LEU A 112 -7.46 29.22 13.59
C LEU A 112 -8.90 28.80 13.25
N PHE A 113 -9.81 29.75 13.17
CA PHE A 113 -11.18 29.56 12.73
C PHE A 113 -11.32 29.93 11.24
N LEU A 114 -11.60 28.93 10.42
CA LEU A 114 -11.87 29.07 9.00
C LEU A 114 -13.37 29.13 8.75
N CYS A 115 -13.83 30.20 8.10
CA CYS A 115 -15.21 30.32 7.63
C CYS A 115 -15.25 30.19 6.11
N PHE A 116 -16.09 29.29 5.60
CA PHE A 116 -16.44 29.25 4.19
C PHE A 116 -17.88 29.72 4.01
N THR A 117 -18.10 30.68 3.12
CA THR A 117 -19.43 31.25 2.91
C THR A 117 -19.82 31.33 1.42
N TYR A 118 -21.12 31.26 1.17
CA TYR A 118 -21.73 31.57 -0.11
C TYR A 118 -22.98 32.42 0.15
N ILE A 119 -22.91 33.70 -0.20
CA ILE A 119 -24.01 34.64 -0.07
C ILE A 119 -24.61 34.85 -1.45
N GLN A 120 -25.87 34.44 -1.62
CA GLN A 120 -26.58 34.61 -2.88
C GLN A 120 -26.70 36.09 -3.30
N PRO A 121 -26.71 36.41 -4.60
CA PRO A 121 -27.00 37.75 -5.06
C PRO A 121 -28.44 38.11 -4.67
N SER A 122 -28.60 39.12 -3.82
CA SER A 122 -29.87 39.44 -3.18
C SER A 122 -30.87 40.13 -4.13
N LYS A 123 -32.17 39.91 -3.85
CA LYS A 123 -33.32 40.66 -4.40
C LYS A 123 -34.00 41.58 -3.37
N SER A 124 -33.61 41.55 -2.09
CA SER A 124 -34.16 42.36 -0.99
C SER A 124 -33.06 42.80 -0.01
N LYS A 125 -33.00 44.09 0.34
CA LYS A 125 -31.93 44.66 1.19
C LYS A 125 -31.92 44.06 2.60
N ASP A 126 -33.09 43.88 3.22
CA ASP A 126 -33.22 43.47 4.62
C ASP A 126 -32.60 42.08 4.89
N LEU A 127 -32.84 41.12 3.99
CA LEU A 127 -32.29 39.77 4.09
C LEU A 127 -30.75 39.78 3.97
N SER A 128 -30.18 40.67 3.16
CA SER A 128 -28.74 40.81 3.05
C SER A 128 -28.13 41.30 4.35
N GLU A 129 -28.74 42.32 4.97
CA GLU A 129 -28.26 42.89 6.22
C GLU A 129 -28.28 41.87 7.35
N GLU A 130 -29.33 41.05 7.45
CA GLU A 130 -29.41 39.94 8.42
C GLU A 130 -28.27 38.92 8.25
N ILE A 131 -27.95 38.52 7.01
CA ILE A 131 -26.87 37.55 6.73
C ILE A 131 -25.51 38.12 7.14
N PHE A 132 -25.22 39.38 6.79
CA PHE A 132 -23.97 40.03 7.17
C PHE A 132 -23.89 40.28 8.67
N LEU A 133 -25.00 40.56 9.35
CA LEU A 133 -25.07 40.72 10.80
C LEU A 133 -24.79 39.40 11.54
N GLU A 134 -25.36 38.29 11.07
CA GLU A 134 -25.06 36.96 11.61
C GLU A 134 -23.57 36.63 11.45
N LEU A 135 -23.01 36.85 10.25
CA LEU A 135 -21.60 36.61 9.98
C LEU A 135 -20.70 37.50 10.85
N LYS A 136 -21.06 38.77 11.02
CA LYS A 136 -20.34 39.73 11.89
C LYS A 136 -20.30 39.23 13.34
N SER A 137 -21.43 38.80 13.88
CA SER A 137 -21.53 38.25 15.24
C SER A 137 -20.67 37.00 15.44
N ASP A 138 -20.67 36.09 14.45
CA ASP A 138 -19.85 34.89 14.48
C ASP A 138 -18.35 35.22 14.46
N ILE A 139 -17.92 36.14 13.58
CA ILE A 139 -16.52 36.56 13.51
C ILE A 139 -16.08 37.18 14.84
N GLU A 140 -16.87 38.11 15.40
CA GLU A 140 -16.55 38.76 16.67
C GLU A 140 -16.37 37.73 17.81
N ARG A 141 -17.25 36.72 17.84
CA ARG A 141 -17.14 35.61 18.80
C ARG A 141 -15.85 34.81 18.60
N TYR A 142 -15.51 34.46 17.36
CA TYR A 142 -14.34 33.62 17.10
C TYR A 142 -13.02 34.38 17.22
N GLN A 143 -12.98 35.68 16.92
CA GLN A 143 -11.81 36.55 17.16
C GLN A 143 -11.42 36.63 18.64
N LYS A 144 -12.41 36.54 19.57
CA LYS A 144 -12.14 36.44 21.01
C LYS A 144 -11.45 35.13 21.41
N LEU A 145 -11.73 34.05 20.67
CA LEU A 145 -11.23 32.71 20.97
C LEU A 145 -9.94 32.36 20.23
N GLY A 146 -9.68 32.99 19.08
CA GLY A 146 -8.58 32.64 18.20
C GLY A 146 -8.50 33.56 16.98
N GLU A 147 -7.74 33.13 15.99
CA GLU A 147 -7.58 33.87 14.75
C GLU A 147 -8.63 33.48 13.71
N THR A 148 -8.96 34.37 12.76
CA THR A 148 -10.05 34.14 11.80
C THR A 148 -9.59 34.35 10.36
N LEU A 149 -10.00 33.42 9.47
CA LEU A 149 -9.86 33.55 8.02
C LEU A 149 -11.19 33.17 7.37
N ILE A 150 -11.76 34.10 6.60
CA ILE A 150 -13.06 33.95 5.95
C ILE A 150 -12.84 33.90 4.44
N CYS A 151 -13.42 32.92 3.76
CA CYS A 151 -13.32 32.73 2.31
C CYS A 151 -14.71 32.52 1.74
N GLY A 152 -15.07 33.24 0.68
CA GLY A 152 -16.41 33.09 0.13
C GLY A 152 -16.70 33.86 -1.14
N ASP A 153 -17.79 33.47 -1.78
CA ASP A 153 -18.49 34.23 -2.81
C ASP A 153 -19.55 35.06 -2.09
N PHE A 154 -19.26 36.35 -1.96
CA PHE A 154 -20.13 37.30 -1.26
C PHE A 154 -21.14 37.94 -2.20
N ASN A 155 -21.01 37.72 -3.52
CA ASN A 155 -21.66 38.53 -4.55
C ASN A 155 -21.48 40.05 -4.30
N ALA A 156 -20.38 40.42 -3.64
CA ALA A 156 -20.03 41.78 -3.25
C ALA A 156 -19.09 42.40 -4.27
N ARG A 157 -19.35 43.62 -4.69
CA ARG A 157 -18.42 44.40 -5.52
C ARG A 157 -18.01 45.60 -4.70
N THR A 158 -16.76 45.64 -4.26
CA THR A 158 -16.26 46.65 -3.29
C THR A 158 -15.74 47.91 -3.98
N GLY A 159 -15.48 47.87 -5.29
CA GLY A 159 -14.97 49.00 -6.05
C GLY A 159 -13.69 49.57 -5.42
N LYS A 160 -13.67 50.88 -5.18
CA LYS A 160 -12.57 51.61 -4.51
C LYS A 160 -12.74 51.76 -2.99
N LEU A 161 -13.76 51.14 -2.38
CA LEU A 161 -13.99 51.26 -0.95
C LEU A 161 -12.83 50.67 -0.15
N LYS A 162 -12.34 51.40 0.84
CA LYS A 162 -11.29 50.90 1.74
C LYS A 162 -11.90 49.97 2.79
N ASP A 163 -11.18 48.92 3.13
CA ASP A 163 -11.47 47.95 4.19
C ASP A 163 -10.82 48.32 5.54
N TYR A 164 -10.22 49.50 5.62
CA TYR A 164 -9.64 50.11 6.81
C TYR A 164 -10.15 51.55 6.98
N ILE A 165 -9.93 52.13 8.15
CA ILE A 165 -10.30 53.51 8.46
C ILE A 165 -9.18 54.43 7.98
N ASP A 166 -9.52 55.43 7.17
CA ASP A 166 -8.55 56.42 6.72
C ASP A 166 -8.20 57.39 7.85
N HIS A 167 -6.92 57.78 7.92
CA HIS A 167 -6.42 58.75 8.89
C HIS A 167 -6.64 58.34 10.34
N ASP A 168 -6.36 57.07 10.62
CA ASP A 168 -6.46 56.49 11.94
C ASP A 168 -5.30 56.89 12.89
N ASP A 169 -4.29 57.59 12.36
CA ASP A 169 -3.11 58.05 13.11
C ASP A 169 -3.23 59.49 13.65
N ILE A 170 -4.39 60.13 13.49
CA ILE A 170 -4.56 61.53 13.85
C ILE A 170 -4.53 61.66 15.39
N GLY A 171 -3.31 61.79 15.91
CA GLY A 171 -3.07 62.33 17.24
C GLY A 171 -3.72 63.71 17.37
N GLU A 172 -4.48 63.88 18.44
CA GLU A 172 -4.77 65.18 19.06
C GLU A 172 -5.66 66.21 18.33
N SER A 173 -6.34 65.93 17.21
CA SER A 173 -7.25 66.94 16.59
C SER A 173 -8.75 66.67 16.67
N PHE A 174 -9.19 65.62 17.37
CA PHE A 174 -10.58 65.47 17.80
C PHE A 174 -10.66 65.44 19.34
N VAL A 175 -11.08 66.57 19.92
CA VAL A 175 -11.09 66.81 21.38
C VAL A 175 -12.21 66.05 22.11
N ASP A 176 -13.21 65.54 21.39
CA ASP A 176 -14.42 64.98 22.00
C ASP A 176 -14.41 63.45 22.21
N CYS A 177 -13.40 62.72 21.73
CA CYS A 177 -13.26 61.27 21.94
C CYS A 177 -11.78 60.86 21.95
N PRO A 178 -11.08 60.87 23.12
CA PRO A 178 -9.71 60.39 23.19
C PRO A 178 -9.65 58.89 22.86
N LEU A 179 -8.85 58.54 21.85
CA LEU A 179 -8.53 57.14 21.55
C LEU A 179 -7.77 56.52 22.75
N PRO A 180 -7.89 55.19 22.98
CA PRO A 180 -7.19 54.52 24.07
C PRO A 180 -5.66 54.76 24.01
N THR A 181 -5.00 54.81 25.17
CA THR A 181 -3.54 55.05 25.30
C THR A 181 -2.65 54.03 24.58
N VAL A 182 -3.22 52.90 24.13
CA VAL A 182 -2.54 51.86 23.33
C VAL A 182 -3.31 51.69 22.00
N TYR A 183 -3.54 52.79 21.29
CA TYR A 183 -4.08 52.75 19.94
C TYR A 183 -2.94 52.59 18.92
N LEU A 184 -2.98 51.51 18.14
CA LEU A 184 -2.04 51.28 17.05
C LEU A 184 -2.75 51.58 15.74
N PRO A 185 -2.36 52.63 15.01
CA PRO A 185 -2.98 52.98 13.74
C PRO A 185 -2.86 51.84 12.73
N ASP A 186 -3.89 51.68 11.92
CA ASP A 186 -3.92 50.70 10.85
C ASP A 186 -2.83 50.95 9.79
N THR A 187 -1.74 50.17 9.83
CA THR A 187 -0.66 50.22 8.83
C THR A 187 -0.85 49.12 7.80
N CYS A 188 -1.62 49.40 6.75
CA CYS A 188 -1.90 48.40 5.71
C CYS A 188 -1.70 48.96 4.30
N ALA A 189 -1.02 48.19 3.43
CA ALA A 189 -0.78 48.58 2.04
C ALA A 189 -2.11 48.81 1.29
N PRO A 190 -2.24 49.77 0.37
CA PRO A 190 -3.46 49.90 -0.42
C PRO A 190 -3.70 48.63 -1.27
N ARG A 191 -4.96 48.28 -1.50
CA ARG A 191 -5.33 47.18 -2.41
C ARG A 191 -5.53 47.72 -3.83
N GLU A 192 -4.97 47.01 -4.80
CA GLU A 192 -5.30 47.20 -6.20
C GLU A 192 -6.58 46.44 -6.57
N GLN A 193 -7.34 46.93 -7.54
CA GLN A 193 -8.62 46.32 -7.91
C GLN A 193 -8.99 46.67 -9.35
N LEU A 194 -9.16 45.68 -10.22
CA LEU A 194 -9.66 45.92 -11.58
C LEU A 194 -11.16 46.20 -11.61
N ASP A 195 -11.92 45.58 -10.71
CA ASP A 195 -13.35 45.86 -10.55
C ASP A 195 -13.58 47.17 -9.79
N LYS A 196 -13.91 48.24 -10.52
CA LYS A 196 -14.19 49.57 -9.93
C LYS A 196 -15.65 49.76 -9.53
N THR A 197 -16.54 48.80 -9.80
CA THR A 197 -17.97 48.92 -9.46
C THR A 197 -18.21 48.61 -7.98
N CYS A 198 -19.15 49.34 -7.37
CA CYS A 198 -19.58 49.10 -6.00
C CYS A 198 -21.07 48.68 -5.96
N ASN A 199 -21.43 47.69 -5.13
CA ASN A 199 -22.82 47.33 -4.85
C ASN A 199 -23.11 47.36 -3.33
N SER A 200 -24.37 47.12 -2.94
CA SER A 200 -24.79 47.14 -1.52
C SER A 200 -24.04 46.11 -0.66
N HIS A 201 -23.86 44.89 -1.16
CA HIS A 201 -23.04 43.87 -0.48
C HIS A 201 -21.59 44.31 -0.32
N GLY A 202 -21.03 45.05 -1.29
CA GLY A 202 -19.69 45.63 -1.21
C GLY A 202 -19.55 46.61 -0.06
N ILE A 203 -20.56 47.47 0.14
CA ILE A 203 -20.60 48.41 1.26
C ILE A 203 -20.62 47.63 2.59
N LEU A 204 -21.57 46.69 2.74
CA LEU A 204 -21.70 45.86 3.94
C LEU A 204 -20.43 45.06 4.25
N LEU A 205 -19.79 44.49 3.22
CA LEU A 205 -18.56 43.73 3.36
C LEU A 205 -17.41 44.63 3.87
N THR A 206 -17.24 45.82 3.28
CA THR A 206 -16.19 46.76 3.73
C THR A 206 -16.47 47.34 5.12
N ASP A 207 -17.73 47.60 5.46
CA ASP A 207 -18.13 48.05 6.79
C ASP A 207 -17.85 46.99 7.87
N MET A 208 -18.18 45.73 7.56
CA MET A 208 -17.84 44.59 8.41
C MET A 208 -16.32 44.44 8.58
N CYS A 209 -15.54 44.62 7.51
CA CYS A 209 -14.08 44.55 7.59
C CYS A 209 -13.49 45.65 8.49
N LYS A 210 -13.99 46.89 8.37
CA LYS A 210 -13.59 48.00 9.24
C LYS A 210 -13.94 47.74 10.70
N THR A 211 -15.17 47.30 10.96
CA THR A 211 -15.64 47.09 12.34
C THR A 211 -14.86 45.99 13.06
N LEU A 212 -14.50 44.92 12.34
CA LEU A 212 -13.87 43.73 12.92
C LEU A 212 -12.35 43.68 12.70
N ASN A 213 -11.75 44.77 12.21
CA ASN A 213 -10.35 44.84 11.84
C ASN A 213 -9.87 43.65 10.97
N LEU A 214 -10.65 43.35 9.92
CA LEU A 214 -10.30 42.36 8.90
C LEU A 214 -9.68 43.04 7.68
N ARG A 215 -8.81 42.31 6.98
CA ARG A 215 -8.18 42.74 5.74
C ARG A 215 -8.56 41.83 4.58
N ILE A 216 -8.99 42.46 3.49
CA ILE A 216 -9.23 41.78 2.22
C ILE A 216 -7.88 41.44 1.59
N LEU A 217 -7.62 40.17 1.28
CA LEU A 217 -6.33 39.75 0.69
C LEU A 217 -6.23 40.08 -0.81
N ASN A 218 -7.36 40.10 -1.52
CA ASN A 218 -7.42 40.41 -2.95
C ASN A 218 -6.79 41.79 -3.21
N GLY A 219 -5.91 41.87 -4.20
CA GLY A 219 -5.26 43.11 -4.61
C GLY A 219 -4.02 43.53 -3.82
N ARG A 220 -3.54 42.73 -2.85
CA ARG A 220 -2.47 43.15 -1.93
C ARG A 220 -1.17 42.37 -2.03
N PHE A 221 -1.20 41.14 -2.56
CA PHE A 221 -0.04 40.25 -2.61
C PHE A 221 0.51 40.15 -4.04
N LEU A 222 1.80 39.79 -4.18
CA LEU A 222 2.48 39.69 -5.48
C LEU A 222 1.74 38.84 -6.52
N GLY A 223 1.04 37.78 -6.08
CA GLY A 223 0.24 36.90 -6.94
C GLY A 223 -1.11 37.44 -7.39
N ASP A 224 -1.53 38.59 -6.86
CA ASP A 224 -2.76 39.31 -7.23
C ASP A 224 -2.51 40.83 -7.19
N SER A 225 -1.32 41.25 -7.61
CA SER A 225 -0.86 42.65 -7.50
C SER A 225 -1.70 43.64 -8.31
N GLN A 226 -2.51 43.17 -9.27
CA GLN A 226 -3.43 43.99 -10.05
C GLN A 226 -4.87 43.97 -9.52
N GLY A 227 -5.20 43.07 -8.57
CA GLY A 227 -6.57 42.85 -8.11
C GLY A 227 -7.45 42.25 -9.21
N TYR A 228 -7.10 41.04 -9.64
CA TYR A 228 -7.72 40.34 -10.76
C TYR A 228 -9.22 40.07 -10.54
N TYR A 229 -9.94 39.93 -11.65
CA TYR A 229 -11.32 39.46 -11.63
C TYR A 229 -11.38 38.01 -11.14
N THR A 230 -12.31 37.72 -10.25
CA THR A 230 -12.56 36.35 -9.76
C THR A 230 -13.68 35.66 -10.54
N PHE A 231 -14.48 36.42 -11.28
CA PHE A 231 -15.56 35.93 -12.11
C PHE A 231 -15.47 36.52 -13.52
N SER A 232 -15.73 35.73 -14.55
CA SER A 232 -15.77 36.20 -15.94
C SER A 232 -16.75 35.39 -16.79
N ASN A 233 -17.67 36.09 -17.46
CA ASN A 233 -18.61 35.51 -18.40
C ASN A 233 -18.86 36.42 -19.62
N GLN A 234 -19.82 36.06 -20.46
CA GLN A 234 -20.18 36.84 -21.66
C GLN A 234 -20.71 38.25 -21.36
N ASN A 235 -21.19 38.50 -20.14
CA ASN A 235 -21.74 39.78 -19.70
C ASN A 235 -20.68 40.68 -19.05
N GLY A 236 -19.45 40.18 -18.86
CA GLY A 236 -18.35 40.92 -18.27
C GLY A 236 -17.64 40.14 -17.17
N SER A 237 -16.80 40.86 -16.44
CA SER A 237 -15.95 40.33 -15.37
C SER A 237 -16.15 41.13 -14.08
N SER A 238 -16.07 40.46 -12.94
CA SER A 238 -16.24 41.08 -11.63
C SER A 238 -15.39 40.39 -10.57
N THR A 239 -15.14 41.08 -9.47
CA THR A 239 -14.52 40.49 -8.29
C THR A 239 -15.58 40.33 -7.21
N VAL A 240 -15.97 39.09 -6.95
CA VAL A 240 -17.05 38.71 -6.03
C VAL A 240 -16.63 37.68 -4.99
N ASP A 241 -15.50 36.99 -5.25
CA ASP A 241 -14.91 35.99 -4.37
C ASP A 241 -13.77 36.63 -3.57
N TYR A 242 -13.87 36.61 -2.23
CA TYR A 242 -12.92 37.27 -1.34
C TYR A 242 -12.34 36.30 -0.30
N MET A 243 -11.09 36.56 0.07
CA MET A 243 -10.50 36.06 1.32
C MET A 243 -10.24 37.23 2.27
N LEU A 244 -10.69 37.10 3.52
CA LEU A 244 -10.58 38.10 4.58
C LEU A 244 -9.81 37.51 5.76
N ALA A 245 -8.77 38.18 6.24
CA ALA A 245 -7.96 37.72 7.37
C ALA A 245 -7.99 38.71 8.53
N SER A 246 -7.95 38.20 9.77
CA SER A 246 -7.60 39.01 10.95
C SER A 246 -6.17 39.56 10.83
N ASN A 247 -5.88 40.66 11.52
CA ASN A 247 -4.60 41.37 11.41
C ASN A 247 -3.36 40.48 11.65
N ASN A 248 -3.42 39.56 12.62
CA ASN A 248 -2.29 38.67 12.91
C ASN A 248 -2.07 37.60 11.82
N ILE A 249 -3.16 37.04 11.28
CA ILE A 249 -3.08 36.09 10.16
C ILE A 249 -2.65 36.79 8.87
N TYR A 250 -3.11 38.02 8.65
CA TYR A 250 -2.71 38.85 7.53
C TYR A 250 -1.19 38.95 7.42
N ASN A 251 -0.50 39.21 8.54
CA ASN A 251 0.96 39.28 8.60
C ASN A 251 1.67 37.94 8.38
N SER A 252 0.96 36.82 8.56
CA SER A 252 1.49 35.46 8.40
C SER A 252 1.22 34.87 7.00
N ILE A 253 0.52 35.61 6.13
CA ILE A 253 0.23 35.18 4.76
C ILE A 253 1.45 35.44 3.87
N LEU A 254 1.90 34.40 3.17
CA LEU A 254 3.03 34.49 2.22
C LEU A 254 2.61 34.92 0.82
N TYR A 255 1.45 34.44 0.38
CA TYR A 255 0.93 34.74 -0.95
C TYR A 255 -0.59 34.62 -0.97
N PHE A 256 -1.20 35.39 -1.87
CA PHE A 256 -2.57 35.23 -2.32
C PHE A 256 -2.57 35.26 -3.85
N ASN A 257 -3.25 34.30 -4.48
CA ASN A 257 -3.32 34.15 -5.93
C ASN A 257 -4.78 33.97 -6.38
N VAL A 258 -5.13 34.62 -7.49
CA VAL A 258 -6.31 34.30 -8.29
C VAL A 258 -5.83 33.46 -9.47
N LEU A 259 -6.26 32.20 -9.57
CA LEU A 259 -5.86 31.34 -10.69
C LEU A 259 -6.58 31.72 -12.00
N PRO A 260 -5.98 31.50 -13.18
CA PRO A 260 -6.60 31.85 -14.45
C PRO A 260 -7.96 31.18 -14.67
N PRO A 261 -8.90 31.84 -15.37
CA PRO A 261 -10.16 31.25 -15.80
C PRO A 261 -9.97 29.93 -16.55
N ASN A 262 -10.83 28.95 -16.28
CA ASN A 262 -10.72 27.60 -16.84
C ASN A 262 -11.99 27.14 -17.54
N GLU A 263 -11.98 25.92 -18.09
CA GLU A 263 -13.12 25.35 -18.82
C GLU A 263 -14.26 24.83 -17.92
N ILE A 264 -14.08 24.83 -16.59
CA ILE A 264 -14.92 24.11 -15.63
C ILE A 264 -15.95 25.04 -14.97
N SER A 265 -15.52 26.24 -14.54
CA SER A 265 -16.36 27.26 -13.89
C SER A 265 -16.11 28.64 -14.51
N ASP A 266 -17.10 29.53 -14.41
CA ASP A 266 -16.96 30.95 -14.73
C ASP A 266 -16.25 31.73 -13.61
N HIS A 267 -16.10 31.11 -12.44
CA HIS A 267 -15.27 31.61 -11.34
C HIS A 267 -13.86 31.02 -11.38
N CYS A 268 -12.92 31.85 -10.95
CA CYS A 268 -11.53 31.53 -10.72
C CYS A 268 -11.37 30.89 -9.34
N ILE A 269 -10.32 30.09 -9.19
CA ILE A 269 -9.95 29.55 -7.87
C ILE A 269 -9.12 30.63 -7.18
N ILE A 270 -9.49 31.00 -5.96
CA ILE A 270 -8.69 31.88 -5.11
C ILE A 270 -7.95 31.05 -4.07
N THR A 271 -6.69 31.38 -3.78
CA THR A 271 -5.87 30.60 -2.85
C THR A 271 -4.87 31.44 -2.09
N THR A 272 -4.62 31.06 -0.84
CA THR A 272 -3.63 31.68 0.04
C THR A 272 -2.75 30.64 0.72
N GLY A 273 -1.53 31.04 1.07
CA GLY A 273 -0.59 30.24 1.87
C GLY A 273 -0.23 30.93 3.18
N ILE A 274 -0.45 30.25 4.31
CA ILE A 274 -0.13 30.74 5.65
C ILE A 274 1.14 30.04 6.17
N GLN A 275 2.10 30.81 6.69
CA GLN A 275 3.30 30.26 7.31
C GLN A 275 3.02 29.84 8.77
N THR A 276 3.31 28.59 9.12
CA THR A 276 3.00 28.02 10.45
C THR A 276 4.13 27.15 11.02
N HIS A 277 4.30 27.13 12.35
CA HIS A 277 5.06 26.16 13.15
C HIS A 277 4.08 25.16 13.78
N MET A 278 3.69 24.10 13.08
CA MET A 278 3.03 23.00 13.77
C MET A 278 4.07 22.17 14.51
N ASP A 279 3.93 22.04 15.84
CA ASP A 279 4.61 20.99 16.60
C ASP A 279 4.12 19.66 16.04
N ARG A 280 4.98 18.92 15.36
CA ARG A 280 4.76 17.50 15.17
C ARG A 280 5.00 16.78 16.49
N GLN A 281 4.11 16.96 17.46
CA GLN A 281 3.97 15.96 18.52
C GLN A 281 3.58 14.65 17.84
N ASN A 282 4.55 13.72 17.75
CA ASN A 282 4.38 12.29 17.50
C ASN A 282 3.24 11.88 16.54
N SER A 283 3.04 12.63 15.46
CA SER A 283 2.32 12.10 14.32
C SER A 283 3.33 11.31 13.51
N ILE A 284 2.91 10.11 13.11
CA ILE A 284 3.63 9.18 12.23
C ILE A 284 4.16 9.88 10.94
N HIS A 285 3.73 11.13 10.70
CA HIS A 285 4.12 11.97 9.57
C HIS A 285 5.51 12.60 9.61
N THR A 286 6.21 12.71 10.75
CA THR A 286 7.66 13.06 10.72
C THR A 286 8.46 11.93 10.06
N VAL A 287 7.98 10.70 10.19
CA VAL A 287 8.49 9.55 9.42
C VAL A 287 8.07 9.67 7.96
N TYR A 288 6.79 9.98 7.63
CA TYR A 288 6.33 10.11 6.23
C TYR A 288 6.95 11.26 5.42
N GLU A 289 7.24 12.41 6.01
CA GLU A 289 7.98 13.44 5.28
C GLU A 289 9.41 13.01 4.96
N ASN A 290 10.02 12.17 5.79
CA ASN A 290 11.29 11.56 5.46
C ASN A 290 11.14 10.39 4.45
N VAL A 291 10.00 9.67 4.44
CA VAL A 291 9.63 8.70 3.37
C VAL A 291 9.54 9.39 2.01
N HIS A 292 8.93 10.58 1.94
CA HIS A 292 8.80 11.37 0.71
C HIS A 292 10.05 12.19 0.36
N LYS A 293 11.05 12.26 1.25
CA LYS A 293 12.36 12.89 0.99
C LYS A 293 13.42 11.94 0.45
N LEU A 294 13.11 10.69 0.11
CA LEU A 294 13.97 9.93 -0.80
C LEU A 294 13.88 10.54 -2.21
N LYS A 295 14.57 11.68 -2.39
CA LYS A 295 14.65 12.50 -3.61
C LYS A 295 15.30 11.76 -4.79
N GLY A 296 15.82 10.55 -4.56
CA GLY A 296 16.54 9.74 -5.52
C GLY A 296 17.23 8.56 -4.85
N ARG A 297 18.03 7.85 -5.62
CA ARG A 297 18.94 6.79 -5.16
C ARG A 297 20.30 6.99 -5.81
N PHE A 298 21.36 6.59 -5.12
CA PHE A 298 22.67 6.44 -5.73
C PHE A 298 22.70 5.15 -6.54
N GLU A 299 23.24 5.21 -7.76
CA GLU A 299 23.49 4.04 -8.60
C GLU A 299 24.99 3.74 -8.55
N TRP A 300 25.38 2.78 -7.71
CA TRP A 300 26.76 2.32 -7.60
C TRP A 300 27.14 1.48 -8.82
N SER A 301 28.34 1.72 -9.34
CA SER A 301 28.99 0.87 -10.34
C SER A 301 30.45 0.70 -9.93
N ASP A 302 31.08 -0.43 -10.26
CA ASP A 302 32.47 -0.65 -9.85
C ASP A 302 33.43 0.40 -10.45
N ASN A 303 33.06 1.02 -11.57
CA ASN A 303 33.81 2.11 -12.20
C ASN A 303 33.86 3.39 -11.34
N CYS A 304 32.88 3.65 -10.48
CA CYS A 304 32.90 4.84 -9.60
C CYS A 304 33.66 4.61 -8.29
N LYS A 305 34.13 3.38 -8.02
CA LYS A 305 34.82 3.02 -6.78
C LYS A 305 36.12 3.79 -6.58
N GLU A 306 36.95 3.91 -7.61
CA GLU A 306 38.22 4.62 -7.53
C GLU A 306 38.01 6.11 -7.30
N ALA A 307 37.09 6.73 -8.06
CA ALA A 307 36.72 8.13 -7.87
C ALA A 307 36.17 8.39 -6.46
N TYR A 308 35.32 7.50 -5.95
CA TYR A 308 34.78 7.58 -4.59
C TYR A 308 35.86 7.50 -3.52
N LEU A 309 36.85 6.61 -3.69
CA LEU A 309 37.99 6.51 -2.78
C LEU A 309 38.85 7.78 -2.78
N ILE A 310 39.10 8.34 -3.96
CA ILE A 310 39.82 9.62 -4.09
C ILE A 310 39.06 10.74 -3.35
N ALA A 311 37.73 10.82 -3.51
CA ALA A 311 36.92 11.81 -2.79
C ALA A 311 36.85 11.57 -1.28
N MET A 312 36.96 10.32 -0.82
CA MET A 312 37.06 9.99 0.62
C MET A 312 38.43 10.33 1.22
N SER A 313 39.46 10.42 0.38
CA SER A 313 40.82 10.81 0.76
C SER A 313 41.14 12.27 0.46
N ASP A 314 40.13 13.09 0.10
CA ASP A 314 40.33 14.53 -0.06
C ASP A 314 40.54 15.23 1.29
N ASP A 315 41.24 16.38 1.28
CA ASP A 315 41.60 17.11 2.50
C ASP A 315 40.36 17.48 3.34
N GLU A 316 39.23 17.76 2.66
CA GLU A 316 37.96 18.11 3.29
C GLU A 316 37.33 16.93 4.06
N SER A 317 37.39 15.70 3.51
CA SER A 317 36.86 14.49 4.14
C SER A 317 37.79 13.99 5.24
N VAL A 318 39.11 14.02 5.02
CA VAL A 318 40.10 13.65 6.03
C VAL A 318 39.99 14.56 7.27
N SER A 319 39.84 15.87 7.07
CA SER A 319 39.63 16.83 8.18
C SER A 319 38.38 16.49 9.00
N LYS A 320 37.26 16.14 8.35
CA LYS A 320 36.02 15.75 9.04
C LYS A 320 36.11 14.39 9.74
N ILE A 321 36.86 13.44 9.18
CA ILE A 321 37.12 12.14 9.81
C ILE A 321 37.93 12.35 11.09
N LEU A 322 38.98 13.17 11.03
CA LEU A 322 39.80 13.51 12.21
C LEU A 322 39.00 14.26 13.27
N GLU A 323 38.14 15.21 12.87
CA GLU A 323 37.20 15.88 13.78
C GLU A 323 36.29 14.86 14.48
N LEU A 324 35.67 13.94 13.71
CA LEU A 324 34.78 12.92 14.25
C LEU A 324 35.52 11.95 15.20
N ASP A 325 36.73 11.51 14.84
CA ASP A 325 37.54 10.64 15.71
C ASP A 325 37.96 11.36 17.01
N SER A 326 38.18 12.67 16.97
CA SER A 326 38.43 13.46 18.18
C SER A 326 37.18 13.49 19.07
N LEU A 327 36.00 13.69 18.49
CA LEU A 327 34.72 13.74 19.24
C LEU A 327 34.34 12.37 19.81
N LEU A 328 34.65 11.28 19.11
CA LEU A 328 34.41 9.91 19.59
C LEU A 328 35.27 9.55 20.81
N LYS A 329 36.41 10.22 21.00
CA LYS A 329 37.31 10.04 22.14
C LYS A 329 36.94 10.93 23.33
N ASP A 330 36.10 11.94 23.14
CA ASP A 330 35.69 12.85 24.22
C ASP A 330 34.65 12.16 25.15
N PRO A 331 34.94 12.02 26.45
CA PRO A 331 34.01 11.43 27.42
C PRO A 331 32.80 12.32 27.73
N THR A 332 32.86 13.64 27.48
CA THR A 332 31.78 14.59 27.78
C THR A 332 30.69 14.65 26.70
N GLN A 333 31.02 14.22 25.48
CA GLN A 333 30.10 14.24 24.36
C GLN A 333 29.31 12.92 24.29
N MET A 334 28.04 12.96 24.69
CA MET A 334 27.19 11.76 24.85
C MET A 334 26.19 11.52 23.71
N ASP A 335 25.92 12.49 22.82
CA ASP A 335 24.88 12.29 21.80
C ASP A 335 25.35 11.41 20.62
N VAL A 336 25.03 10.12 20.72
CA VAL A 336 25.27 9.10 19.70
C VAL A 336 24.59 9.42 18.35
N ASN A 337 23.45 10.14 18.36
CA ASN A 337 22.75 10.50 17.12
C ASN A 337 23.56 11.49 16.29
N MET A 338 24.06 12.55 16.95
CA MET A 338 24.90 13.56 16.31
C MET A 338 26.18 12.94 15.72
N LEU A 339 26.79 11.97 16.42
CA LEU A 339 27.98 11.25 15.93
C LEU A 339 27.66 10.37 14.70
N SER A 340 26.53 9.67 14.71
CA SER A 340 26.04 8.89 13.57
C SER A 340 25.74 9.79 12.36
N ASP A 341 25.10 10.94 12.57
CA ASP A 341 24.78 11.90 11.51
C ASP A 341 26.05 12.47 10.86
N LYS A 342 27.06 12.81 11.67
CA LYS A 342 28.37 13.27 11.17
C LYS A 342 29.03 12.20 10.30
N LEU A 343 28.99 10.94 10.72
CA LEU A 343 29.52 9.82 9.94
C LEU A 343 28.76 9.63 8.61
N ASN A 344 27.43 9.62 8.66
CA ASN A 344 26.58 9.51 7.47
C ASN A 344 26.85 10.65 6.47
N ASN A 345 27.03 11.87 6.95
CA ASN A 345 27.35 13.02 6.12
C ASN A 345 28.71 12.88 5.38
N ILE A 346 29.70 12.21 5.97
CA ILE A 346 30.98 11.93 5.30
C ILE A 346 30.75 11.01 4.10
N TYR A 347 30.05 9.88 4.30
CA TYR A 347 29.70 8.95 3.22
C TYR A 347 28.93 9.64 2.08
N ILE A 348 27.90 10.41 2.43
CA ILE A 348 27.01 11.02 1.45
C ILE A 348 27.67 12.17 0.67
N LYS A 349 28.53 12.98 1.30
CA LYS A 349 29.26 14.05 0.60
C LYS A 349 30.24 13.49 -0.42
N ALA A 350 30.99 12.43 -0.08
CA ALA A 350 31.87 11.75 -1.03
C ALA A 350 31.07 11.13 -2.18
N ALA A 351 29.92 10.52 -1.88
CA ALA A 351 29.04 9.93 -2.89
C ALA A 351 28.43 10.98 -3.84
N TYR A 352 28.02 12.15 -3.36
CA TYR A 352 27.49 13.21 -4.25
C TYR A 352 28.53 13.77 -5.22
N LYS A 353 29.83 13.74 -4.86
CA LYS A 353 30.93 14.17 -5.73
C LYS A 353 31.20 13.18 -6.87
N THR A 354 30.88 11.89 -6.68
CA THR A 354 31.47 10.81 -7.50
C THR A 354 30.48 9.78 -8.03
N VAL A 355 29.34 9.58 -7.38
CA VAL A 355 28.34 8.56 -7.70
C VAL A 355 27.09 9.21 -8.30
N GLN A 356 26.55 8.62 -9.37
CA GLN A 356 25.36 9.15 -10.02
C GLN A 356 24.14 9.09 -9.10
N PHE A 357 23.52 10.23 -8.84
CA PHE A 357 22.27 10.33 -8.09
C PHE A 357 21.06 10.40 -9.02
N ARG A 358 20.26 9.33 -9.07
CA ARG A 358 19.07 9.25 -9.92
C ARG A 358 17.83 9.68 -9.15
N LYS A 359 17.24 10.81 -9.55
CA LYS A 359 15.96 11.28 -9.01
C LYS A 359 14.82 10.35 -9.43
N VAL A 360 13.99 9.92 -8.48
CA VAL A 360 12.80 9.12 -8.78
C VAL A 360 11.81 9.99 -9.53
N HIS A 361 11.63 9.70 -10.83
CA HIS A 361 10.54 10.27 -11.61
C HIS A 361 9.33 9.35 -11.44
N HIS A 362 8.30 9.79 -10.72
CA HIS A 362 7.03 9.08 -10.72
C HIS A 362 6.46 9.10 -12.15
N ARG A 363 6.56 7.96 -12.85
CA ARG A 363 5.89 7.75 -14.13
C ARG A 363 4.40 7.93 -13.87
N LYS A 364 3.82 9.06 -14.32
CA LYS A 364 2.39 9.35 -14.18
C LYS A 364 1.63 8.14 -14.74
N LYS A 365 0.88 7.40 -13.91
CA LYS A 365 -0.16 6.49 -14.43
C LYS A 365 -1.03 7.35 -15.33
N LYS A 366 -1.01 7.12 -16.66
CA LYS A 366 -1.93 7.79 -17.57
C LYS A 366 -3.33 7.38 -17.13
N ILE A 367 -4.04 8.29 -16.47
CA ILE A 367 -5.47 8.13 -16.20
C ILE A 367 -6.09 7.88 -17.58
N LYS A 368 -6.72 6.71 -17.78
CA LYS A 368 -7.39 6.40 -19.05
C LYS A 368 -8.43 7.51 -19.27
N SER A 369 -8.22 8.34 -20.29
CA SER A 369 -9.18 9.38 -20.64
C SER A 369 -10.51 8.72 -20.98
N LYS A 370 -11.61 9.35 -20.57
CA LYS A 370 -12.94 8.83 -20.89
C LYS A 370 -13.10 8.70 -22.42
N PRO A 371 -13.86 7.71 -22.93
CA PRO A 371 -13.90 7.41 -24.36
C PRO A 371 -14.41 8.56 -25.24
N TRP A 372 -15.28 9.42 -24.71
CA TRP A 372 -15.79 10.60 -25.41
C TRP A 372 -14.82 11.81 -25.39
N ILE A 373 -13.68 11.72 -24.71
CA ILE A 373 -12.63 12.75 -24.74
C ILE A 373 -11.74 12.48 -25.95
N THR A 374 -12.16 13.03 -27.09
CA THR A 374 -11.45 12.91 -28.37
C THR A 374 -10.30 13.92 -28.48
N HIS A 375 -9.52 13.82 -29.56
CA HIS A 375 -8.48 14.79 -29.90
C HIS A 375 -9.06 16.22 -30.02
N ASP A 376 -10.23 16.37 -30.65
CA ASP A 376 -10.86 17.67 -30.86
C ASP A 376 -11.29 18.35 -29.56
N ILE A 377 -11.87 17.59 -28.61
CA ILE A 377 -12.20 18.13 -27.28
C ILE A 377 -10.93 18.57 -26.54
N ASN A 378 -9.84 17.80 -26.64
CA ASN A 378 -8.58 18.18 -26.00
C ASN A 378 -7.93 19.41 -26.67
N ARG A 379 -8.07 19.56 -27.99
CA ARG A 379 -7.65 20.77 -28.72
C ARG A 379 -8.40 22.00 -28.19
N LEU A 380 -9.74 21.94 -28.17
CA LEU A 380 -10.57 23.03 -27.64
C LEU A 380 -10.31 23.30 -26.16
N ARG A 381 -10.07 22.26 -25.33
CA ARG A 381 -9.70 22.43 -23.91
C ARG A 381 -8.40 23.23 -23.77
N LYS A 382 -7.37 22.90 -24.56
CA LYS A 382 -6.09 23.63 -24.56
C LYS A 382 -6.28 25.07 -25.02
N GLU A 383 -7.11 25.29 -26.05
CA GLU A 383 -7.45 26.62 -26.54
C GLU A 383 -8.15 27.47 -25.46
N VAL A 384 -9.17 26.92 -24.79
CA VAL A 384 -9.87 27.59 -23.68
C VAL A 384 -8.90 27.95 -22.55
N ARG A 385 -8.01 27.04 -22.15
CA ARG A 385 -7.00 27.31 -21.11
C ARG A 385 -5.97 28.34 -21.54
N SER A 386 -5.56 28.32 -22.81
CA SER A 386 -4.63 29.32 -23.36
C SER A 386 -5.26 30.71 -23.41
N LEU A 387 -6.51 30.81 -23.88
CA LEU A 387 -7.28 32.06 -23.87
C LEU A 387 -7.60 32.53 -22.45
N GLY A 388 -7.88 31.61 -21.52
CA GLY A 388 -8.08 31.93 -20.11
C GLY A 388 -6.82 32.50 -19.46
N LYS A 389 -5.64 31.94 -19.78
CA LYS A 389 -4.36 32.52 -19.35
C LYS A 389 -4.13 33.90 -19.96
N LYS A 390 -4.35 34.07 -21.27
CA LYS A 390 -4.25 35.38 -21.91
C LYS A 390 -5.23 36.40 -21.31
N LEU A 391 -6.45 35.99 -20.98
CA LEU A 391 -7.44 36.84 -20.31
C LEU A 391 -7.00 37.22 -18.90
N HIS A 392 -6.32 36.34 -18.19
CA HIS A 392 -5.75 36.63 -16.89
C HIS A 392 -4.56 37.61 -16.99
N ASP A 393 -3.70 37.43 -17.99
CA ASP A 393 -2.55 38.32 -18.26
C ASP A 393 -3.03 39.70 -18.81
N GLU A 394 -4.16 39.74 -19.52
CA GLU A 394 -4.78 40.94 -20.12
C GLU A 394 -6.28 41.09 -19.74
N PRO A 395 -6.61 41.44 -18.50
CA PRO A 395 -7.99 41.39 -17.97
C PRO A 395 -8.98 42.33 -18.66
N ASN A 396 -8.49 43.46 -19.16
CA ASN A 396 -9.31 44.51 -19.78
C ASN A 396 -9.53 44.28 -21.30
N ASN A 397 -8.97 43.21 -21.87
CA ASN A 397 -9.08 42.93 -23.29
C ASN A 397 -10.42 42.26 -23.62
N CYS A 398 -11.38 43.07 -24.08
CA CYS A 398 -12.73 42.62 -24.42
C CYS A 398 -12.76 41.60 -25.58
N PHE A 399 -11.81 41.66 -26.52
CA PHE A 399 -11.70 40.70 -27.61
C PHE A 399 -11.23 39.33 -27.10
N THR A 400 -10.28 39.32 -26.17
CA THR A 400 -9.81 38.09 -25.51
C THR A 400 -10.94 37.48 -24.67
N LEU A 401 -11.71 38.29 -23.93
CA LEU A 401 -12.89 37.82 -23.20
C LEU A 401 -13.93 37.20 -24.13
N ALA A 402 -14.29 37.89 -25.22
CA ALA A 402 -15.24 37.38 -26.20
C ALA A 402 -14.77 36.05 -26.84
N SER A 403 -13.48 35.97 -27.17
CA SER A 403 -12.85 34.76 -27.73
C SER A 403 -12.84 33.61 -26.73
N TYR A 404 -12.47 33.87 -25.47
CA TYR A 404 -12.53 32.90 -24.38
C TYR A 404 -13.96 32.38 -24.17
N CYS A 405 -14.95 33.28 -24.08
CA CYS A 405 -16.35 32.89 -23.91
C CYS A 405 -16.89 32.12 -25.13
N LYS A 406 -16.44 32.42 -26.35
CA LYS A 406 -16.78 31.66 -27.56
C LYS A 406 -16.18 30.25 -27.50
N ALA A 407 -14.87 30.14 -27.28
CA ALA A 407 -14.17 28.86 -27.19
C ALA A 407 -14.75 27.97 -26.07
N LYS A 408 -15.07 28.57 -24.91
CA LYS A 408 -15.70 27.86 -23.77
C LYS A 408 -17.10 27.34 -24.12
N ARG A 409 -17.90 28.12 -24.85
CA ARG A 409 -19.22 27.69 -25.35
C ARG A 409 -19.09 26.55 -26.36
N GLU A 410 -18.17 26.65 -27.31
CA GLU A 410 -17.92 25.60 -28.31
C GLU A 410 -17.41 24.31 -27.65
N PHE A 411 -16.46 24.42 -26.72
CA PHE A 411 -16.00 23.30 -25.90
C PHE A 411 -17.16 22.63 -25.15
N ASN A 412 -18.00 23.40 -24.46
CA ASN A 412 -19.13 22.86 -23.71
C ASN A 412 -20.19 22.23 -24.61
N LYS A 413 -20.44 22.81 -25.79
CA LYS A 413 -21.38 22.27 -26.80
C LYS A 413 -20.86 20.94 -27.36
N LEU A 414 -19.60 20.89 -27.79
CA LEU A 414 -19.00 19.68 -28.33
C LEU A 414 -18.90 18.58 -27.27
N ARG A 415 -18.52 18.92 -26.03
CA ARG A 415 -18.50 17.99 -24.89
C ARG A 415 -19.86 17.35 -24.64
N LYS A 416 -20.92 18.16 -24.55
CA LYS A 416 -22.29 17.65 -24.35
C LYS A 416 -22.73 16.77 -25.51
N LYS A 417 -22.41 17.15 -26.75
CA LYS A 417 -22.71 16.37 -27.96
C LYS A 417 -21.99 15.01 -27.94
N LEU A 418 -20.66 14.98 -27.83
CA LEU A 418 -19.89 13.73 -27.86
C LEU A 418 -20.24 12.79 -26.70
N ARG A 419 -20.54 13.34 -25.52
CA ARG A 419 -21.05 12.54 -24.40
C ARG A 419 -22.42 11.93 -24.72
N LYS A 420 -23.33 12.72 -25.27
CA LYS A 420 -24.67 12.26 -25.69
C LYS A 420 -24.56 11.18 -26.77
N ASP A 421 -23.84 11.46 -27.85
CA ASP A 421 -23.63 10.53 -28.98
C ASP A 421 -23.04 9.20 -28.50
N TYR A 422 -22.10 9.23 -27.54
CA TYR A 422 -21.50 8.04 -26.95
C TYR A 422 -22.53 7.20 -26.15
N TYR A 423 -23.34 7.82 -25.30
CA TYR A 423 -24.36 7.09 -24.54
C TYR A 423 -25.54 6.66 -25.40
N GLU A 424 -25.88 7.40 -26.46
CA GLU A 424 -26.87 6.99 -27.46
C GLU A 424 -26.38 5.79 -28.26
N ALA A 425 -25.10 5.75 -28.65
CA ALA A 425 -24.50 4.58 -29.30
C ALA A 425 -24.53 3.34 -28.40
N ILE A 426 -24.23 3.50 -27.10
CA ILE A 426 -24.34 2.42 -26.11
C ILE A 426 -25.80 1.97 -25.96
N THR A 427 -26.73 2.91 -25.82
CA THR A 427 -28.17 2.60 -25.70
C THR A 427 -28.69 1.90 -26.95
N GLY A 428 -28.25 2.32 -28.14
CA GLY A 428 -28.57 1.68 -29.41
C GLY A 428 -28.01 0.26 -29.50
N GLN A 429 -26.78 0.03 -29.03
CA GLN A 429 -26.22 -1.31 -28.91
C GLN A 429 -27.03 -2.17 -27.95
N ILE A 430 -27.46 -1.62 -26.80
CA ILE A 430 -28.31 -2.32 -25.83
C ILE A 430 -29.67 -2.68 -26.42
N ASN A 431 -30.32 -1.77 -27.14
CA ASN A 431 -31.64 -2.00 -27.72
C ASN A 431 -31.63 -3.03 -28.87
N ASN A 432 -30.49 -3.22 -29.53
CA ASN A 432 -30.31 -4.21 -30.60
C ASN A 432 -29.91 -5.62 -30.06
N LEU A 433 -29.70 -5.77 -28.75
CA LEU A 433 -29.41 -7.07 -28.15
C LEU A 433 -30.69 -7.88 -27.98
N ASP A 434 -30.66 -9.12 -28.45
CA ASP A 434 -31.80 -10.04 -28.33
C ASP A 434 -32.01 -10.44 -26.85
N SER A 435 -33.27 -10.63 -26.45
CA SER A 435 -33.72 -10.94 -25.07
C SER A 435 -33.03 -12.16 -24.43
N LYS A 436 -32.37 -13.01 -25.23
CA LYS A 436 -31.62 -14.21 -24.80
C LYS A 436 -30.10 -13.99 -24.60
N SER A 437 -29.58 -12.79 -24.86
CA SER A 437 -28.14 -12.47 -24.87
C SER A 437 -27.66 -11.66 -23.65
N ALA A 438 -28.10 -12.06 -22.45
CA ALA A 438 -27.74 -11.41 -21.18
C ALA A 438 -26.22 -11.27 -20.94
N ASN A 439 -25.41 -12.21 -21.45
CA ASN A 439 -23.95 -12.14 -21.36
C ASN A 439 -23.33 -11.01 -22.21
N GLU A 440 -23.90 -10.72 -23.38
CA GLU A 440 -23.44 -9.61 -24.22
C GLU A 440 -23.83 -8.26 -23.62
N PHE A 441 -25.04 -8.19 -23.04
CA PHE A 441 -25.48 -7.05 -22.25
C PHE A 441 -24.53 -6.77 -21.08
N TRP A 442 -24.23 -7.76 -20.24
CA TRP A 442 -23.32 -7.58 -19.11
C TRP A 442 -21.87 -7.34 -19.53
N LYS A 443 -21.39 -7.92 -20.63
CA LYS A 443 -20.07 -7.58 -21.20
C LYS A 443 -20.02 -6.10 -21.63
N LEU A 444 -21.07 -5.59 -22.27
CA LEU A 444 -21.16 -4.19 -22.69
C LEU A 444 -21.22 -3.26 -21.47
N ILE A 445 -22.06 -3.57 -20.48
CA ILE A 445 -22.18 -2.80 -19.24
C ILE A 445 -20.89 -2.84 -18.42
N ASN A 446 -20.25 -4.00 -18.26
CA ASN A 446 -19.01 -4.13 -17.47
C ASN A 446 -17.81 -3.48 -18.17
N LYS A 447 -17.80 -3.40 -19.50
CA LYS A 447 -16.82 -2.61 -20.28
C LYS A 447 -16.98 -1.11 -20.06
N HIS A 448 -18.21 -0.64 -19.78
CA HIS A 448 -18.55 0.78 -19.65
C HIS A 448 -18.83 1.25 -18.22
N LYS A 449 -18.92 0.34 -17.25
CA LYS A 449 -18.78 0.65 -15.84
C LYS A 449 -17.39 1.24 -15.66
N SER A 450 -17.36 2.55 -15.37
CA SER A 450 -16.21 3.16 -14.70
C SER A 450 -15.80 2.23 -13.57
N SER A 451 -14.50 2.08 -13.33
CA SER A 451 -13.97 1.61 -12.05
C SER A 451 -14.40 2.61 -10.96
N SER A 452 -15.69 2.64 -10.61
CA SER A 452 -16.26 3.34 -9.46
C SER A 452 -16.17 2.40 -8.26
N THR A 453 -14.95 1.93 -8.02
CA THR A 453 -14.51 1.33 -6.77
C THR A 453 -13.23 2.05 -6.39
N ASN A 454 -13.32 3.38 -6.23
CA ASN A 454 -12.69 3.95 -5.04
C ASN A 454 -13.61 3.48 -3.92
N THR A 455 -13.28 2.34 -3.31
CA THR A 455 -13.87 1.98 -2.02
C THR A 455 -13.69 3.17 -1.09
N ASP A 456 -14.72 3.42 -0.29
CA ASP A 456 -14.89 4.52 0.66
C ASP A 456 -13.88 4.50 1.82
N VAL A 457 -12.67 3.95 1.61
CA VAL A 457 -11.63 3.94 2.64
C VAL A 457 -10.82 5.22 2.50
N ASN A 458 -11.15 6.11 3.40
CA ASN A 458 -10.36 7.25 3.79
C ASN A 458 -8.86 6.88 3.89
N PRO A 459 -7.96 7.42 3.04
CA PRO A 459 -6.59 6.89 2.87
C PRO A 459 -5.77 6.83 4.16
N THR A 460 -6.09 7.69 5.12
CA THR A 460 -5.38 7.79 6.42
C THR A 460 -5.96 6.87 7.46
N GLU A 461 -7.23 6.49 7.32
CA GLU A 461 -7.86 5.45 8.14
C GLU A 461 -7.32 4.08 7.72
N GLY A 462 -7.20 3.85 6.41
CA GLY A 462 -6.41 2.74 5.85
C GLY A 462 -4.96 2.76 6.34
N MET A 463 -4.26 3.90 6.24
CA MET A 463 -2.87 3.97 6.72
C MET A 463 -2.75 3.71 8.23
N LYS A 464 -3.70 4.20 9.03
CA LYS A 464 -3.73 3.97 10.48
C LYS A 464 -3.95 2.49 10.79
N LEU A 465 -4.86 1.82 10.08
CA LEU A 465 -5.06 0.37 10.15
C LEU A 465 -3.76 -0.40 9.85
N PHE A 466 -3.00 0.00 8.84
CA PHE A 466 -1.68 -0.59 8.55
C PHE A 466 -0.65 -0.33 9.64
N VAL A 467 -0.59 0.89 10.17
CA VAL A 467 0.35 1.24 11.25
C VAL A 467 0.03 0.46 12.51
N ASP A 468 -1.24 0.37 12.89
CA ASP A 468 -1.67 -0.35 14.09
C ASP A 468 -1.46 -1.87 13.93
N HIS A 469 -1.70 -2.42 12.72
CA HIS A 469 -1.37 -3.81 12.38
C HIS A 469 0.13 -4.10 12.54
N TYR A 470 1.02 -3.28 11.94
CA TYR A 470 2.46 -3.52 12.07
C TYR A 470 2.99 -3.22 13.47
N LYS A 471 2.40 -2.26 14.21
CA LYS A 471 2.73 -2.07 15.64
C LYS A 471 2.40 -3.31 16.45
N SER A 472 1.23 -3.92 16.24
CA SER A 472 0.83 -5.15 16.92
C SER A 472 1.66 -6.37 16.49
N LEU A 473 2.20 -6.37 15.27
CA LEU A 473 3.02 -7.47 14.73
C LEU A 473 4.49 -7.38 15.17
N LEU A 474 5.01 -6.15 15.29
CA LEU A 474 6.44 -5.88 15.55
C LEU A 474 6.76 -5.63 17.02
N ASN A 475 5.77 -5.24 17.83
CA ASN A 475 5.91 -5.14 19.28
C ASN A 475 5.33 -6.42 19.89
N ASP A 476 6.17 -7.21 20.58
CA ASP A 476 5.70 -8.41 21.26
C ASP A 476 4.58 -8.10 22.26
N LYS A 477 3.60 -9.00 22.34
CA LYS A 477 2.70 -9.07 23.49
C LYS A 477 3.57 -9.23 24.72
N GLU A 478 3.32 -8.45 25.78
CA GLU A 478 4.00 -8.58 27.07
C GLU A 478 4.21 -10.06 27.39
N VAL A 479 5.49 -10.46 27.43
CA VAL A 479 5.87 -11.80 27.83
C VAL A 479 5.35 -11.97 29.24
N SER A 480 4.32 -12.79 29.41
CA SER A 480 3.88 -13.26 30.71
C SER A 480 5.10 -13.89 31.41
N PRO A 481 5.29 -13.69 32.73
CA PRO A 481 6.49 -14.13 33.45
C PRO A 481 6.76 -15.65 33.42
N ASN A 482 5.88 -16.43 32.80
CA ASN A 482 5.88 -17.90 32.81
C ASN A 482 6.72 -18.54 31.69
N ASN A 483 7.38 -17.76 30.84
CA ASN A 483 8.21 -18.29 29.75
C ASN A 483 9.72 -17.98 29.92
N ALA A 484 10.17 -17.78 31.16
CA ALA A 484 11.58 -17.50 31.46
C ALA A 484 12.49 -18.75 31.40
N ASP A 485 11.93 -19.96 31.24
CA ASP A 485 12.65 -21.24 31.41
C ASP A 485 13.24 -21.87 30.13
N GLU A 486 13.22 -21.19 28.98
CA GLU A 486 13.86 -21.70 27.74
C GLU A 486 14.96 -20.76 27.23
N LEU A 487 16.06 -20.63 27.98
CA LEU A 487 17.31 -20.04 27.48
C LEU A 487 18.38 -21.13 27.31
N LEU A 488 18.78 -21.37 26.06
CA LEU A 488 19.84 -22.32 25.67
C LEU A 488 21.22 -21.82 26.08
N PRO A 489 22.16 -22.71 26.46
CA PRO A 489 23.54 -22.33 26.68
C PRO A 489 24.22 -22.03 25.32
N LEU A 490 24.56 -20.76 25.11
CA LEU A 490 25.52 -20.37 24.07
C LEU A 490 26.85 -21.05 24.38
N ASN A 491 27.46 -21.67 23.38
CA ASN A 491 28.83 -22.16 23.44
C ASN A 491 29.75 -20.93 23.43
N ILE A 492 29.82 -20.24 24.57
CA ILE A 492 30.69 -19.08 24.80
C ILE A 492 32.09 -19.66 24.92
N ASP A 493 32.98 -19.25 24.02
CA ASP A 493 34.40 -19.37 24.24
C ASP A 493 34.71 -18.61 25.54
N ASN A 494 34.89 -19.33 26.66
CA ASN A 494 35.05 -18.78 28.01
C ASN A 494 36.22 -17.78 28.15
N ASN A 495 36.98 -17.57 27.08
CA ASN A 495 38.08 -16.62 26.98
C ASN A 495 37.67 -15.23 26.43
N LYS A 496 36.40 -14.99 26.05
CA LYS A 496 35.92 -13.66 25.61
C LYS A 496 34.49 -13.35 26.11
N PRO A 497 34.31 -12.66 27.26
CA PRO A 497 33.03 -12.07 27.62
C PRO A 497 32.45 -11.21 26.48
N LEU A 498 31.13 -11.32 26.30
CA LEU A 498 30.35 -10.67 25.24
C LEU A 498 30.39 -9.12 25.31
N ASP A 499 30.85 -8.57 26.44
CA ASP A 499 30.88 -7.13 26.72
C ASP A 499 32.24 -6.46 26.42
N PHE A 500 33.17 -7.19 25.78
CA PHE A 500 34.44 -6.59 25.40
C PHE A 500 34.28 -5.57 24.26
N PRO A 501 35.09 -4.49 24.26
CA PRO A 501 35.12 -3.54 23.15
C PRO A 501 35.44 -4.24 21.82
N PHE A 502 34.69 -3.89 20.79
CA PHE A 502 34.89 -4.31 19.42
C PHE A 502 36.29 -3.94 18.93
N THR A 503 36.94 -4.87 18.24
CA THR A 503 38.24 -4.63 17.62
C THR A 503 38.11 -4.15 16.17
N HIS A 504 39.14 -3.47 15.67
CA HIS A 504 39.20 -3.08 14.25
C HIS A 504 39.16 -4.29 13.30
N LYS A 505 39.76 -5.42 13.71
CA LYS A 505 39.77 -6.65 12.91
C LYS A 505 38.36 -7.21 12.75
N GLU A 506 37.63 -7.34 13.86
CA GLU A 506 36.25 -7.81 13.84
C GLU A 506 35.37 -6.88 13.00
N THR A 507 35.56 -5.56 13.16
CA THR A 507 34.77 -4.56 12.42
C THR A 507 35.03 -4.70 10.91
N LYS A 508 36.29 -4.91 10.53
CA LYS A 508 36.69 -5.11 9.12
C LYS A 508 36.13 -6.40 8.52
N GLU A 509 36.12 -7.49 9.28
CA GLU A 509 35.53 -8.77 8.85
C GLU A 509 34.02 -8.63 8.65
N ALA A 510 33.33 -7.98 9.59
CA ALA A 510 31.90 -7.73 9.49
C ALA A 510 31.53 -6.88 8.25
N ILE A 511 32.32 -5.85 7.92
CA ILE A 511 32.11 -5.04 6.72
C ILE A 511 32.22 -5.88 5.44
N LYS A 512 33.15 -6.84 5.37
CA LYS A 512 33.31 -7.72 4.19
C LYS A 512 32.08 -8.59 3.95
N GLU A 513 31.43 -9.04 5.00
CA GLU A 513 30.24 -9.91 4.96
C GLU A 513 28.94 -9.18 4.55
N LEU A 514 28.95 -7.85 4.49
CA LEU A 514 27.76 -7.08 4.06
C LEU A 514 27.28 -7.52 2.67
N LYS A 515 25.97 -7.63 2.45
CA LYS A 515 25.45 -7.99 1.11
C LYS A 515 25.40 -6.77 0.20
N CYS A 516 25.92 -6.86 -1.01
CA CYS A 516 25.80 -5.81 -2.03
C CYS A 516 24.38 -5.79 -2.65
N ASN A 517 24.08 -4.75 -3.43
CA ASN A 517 22.83 -4.45 -4.10
C ASN A 517 21.62 -4.36 -3.15
N LYS A 518 21.86 -3.88 -1.91
CA LYS A 518 20.80 -3.61 -0.94
C LYS A 518 20.33 -2.16 -1.05
N SER A 519 19.06 -1.94 -0.75
CA SER A 519 18.49 -0.60 -0.72
C SER A 519 19.05 0.18 0.46
N ALA A 520 19.39 1.45 0.25
CA ALA A 520 19.76 2.35 1.33
C ALA A 520 18.62 2.53 2.35
N GLY A 521 19.00 2.87 3.58
CA GLY A 521 18.09 3.32 4.63
C GLY A 521 17.62 4.76 4.42
N ILE A 522 17.09 5.37 5.48
CA ILE A 522 16.69 6.79 5.51
C ILE A 522 17.87 7.75 5.32
N ASP A 523 19.07 7.28 5.67
CA ASP A 523 20.37 7.95 5.61
C ASP A 523 21.01 7.97 4.20
N LEU A 524 20.41 7.29 3.21
CA LEU A 524 20.92 7.15 1.84
C LEU A 524 22.26 6.40 1.70
N VAL A 525 22.81 5.85 2.79
CA VAL A 525 24.08 5.11 2.76
C VAL A 525 23.81 3.68 2.28
N ILE A 526 24.56 3.22 1.27
CA ILE A 526 24.50 1.84 0.75
C ILE A 526 25.72 1.04 1.22
N ASN A 527 25.59 -0.29 1.26
CA ASN A 527 26.65 -1.18 1.73
C ASN A 527 27.94 -1.05 0.91
N GLU A 528 27.84 -0.69 -0.36
CA GLU A 528 28.96 -0.46 -1.28
C GLU A 528 29.85 0.71 -0.83
N PHE A 529 29.26 1.77 -0.26
CA PHE A 529 30.02 2.90 0.27
C PHE A 529 30.92 2.44 1.41
N ILE A 530 30.35 1.68 2.36
CA ILE A 530 31.03 1.17 3.55
C ILE A 530 32.12 0.16 3.14
N LYS A 531 31.83 -0.72 2.18
CA LYS A 531 32.80 -1.68 1.66
C LYS A 531 33.96 -1.00 0.92
N ALA A 532 33.67 0.00 0.10
CA ALA A 532 34.70 0.72 -0.66
C ALA A 532 35.65 1.46 0.27
N SER A 533 35.13 2.18 1.27
CA SER A 533 35.94 2.95 2.23
C SER A 533 36.40 2.14 3.45
N CYS A 534 36.32 0.80 3.40
CA CYS A 534 36.64 -0.08 4.52
C CYS A 534 38.04 0.20 5.10
N ASN A 535 39.05 0.46 4.25
CA ASN A 535 40.40 0.73 4.74
C ASN A 535 40.56 2.13 5.39
N ILE A 536 39.63 3.05 5.16
CA ILE A 536 39.70 4.44 5.65
C ILE A 536 38.87 4.59 6.94
N LEU A 537 37.63 4.09 6.95
CA LEU A 537 36.65 4.39 8.01
C LEU A 537 36.48 3.28 9.05
N THR A 538 37.14 2.13 8.91
CA THR A 538 37.07 1.07 9.93
C THR A 538 37.43 1.58 11.33
N PRO A 539 38.48 2.40 11.54
CA PRO A 539 38.80 2.91 12.87
C PRO A 539 37.66 3.73 13.51
N THR A 540 37.11 4.67 12.76
CA THR A 540 36.00 5.54 13.17
C THR A 540 34.73 4.74 13.47
N LEU A 541 34.41 3.74 12.63
CA LEU A 541 33.28 2.83 12.85
C LEU A 541 33.43 2.00 14.13
N THR A 542 34.62 1.44 14.37
CA THR A 542 34.88 0.67 15.60
C THR A 542 34.71 1.56 16.84
N ASN A 543 35.21 2.80 16.80
CA ASN A 543 35.05 3.74 17.91
C ASN A 543 33.58 4.10 18.16
N LEU A 544 32.79 4.30 17.10
CA LEU A 544 31.36 4.53 17.21
C LEU A 544 30.62 3.33 17.83
N PHE A 545 30.93 2.11 17.40
CA PHE A 545 30.33 0.89 18.00
C PHE A 545 30.70 0.73 19.46
N ASN A 546 31.95 1.01 19.83
CA ASN A 546 32.38 0.97 21.23
C ASN A 546 31.74 2.07 22.07
N LYS A 547 31.49 3.26 21.49
CA LYS A 547 30.74 4.32 22.16
C LYS A 547 29.31 3.86 22.44
N ILE A 548 28.61 3.29 21.44
CA ILE A 548 27.27 2.70 21.60
C ILE A 548 27.26 1.63 22.69
N LEU A 549 28.26 0.73 22.69
CA LEU A 549 28.39 -0.32 23.70
C LEU A 549 28.57 0.28 25.11
N SER A 550 29.39 1.32 25.25
CA SER A 550 29.66 1.96 26.54
C SER A 550 28.50 2.80 27.08
N THR A 551 27.70 3.42 26.20
CA THR A 551 26.58 4.29 26.61
C THR A 551 25.26 3.54 26.71
N GLY A 552 25.12 2.40 26.02
CA GLY A 552 23.84 1.71 25.85
C GLY A 552 22.84 2.45 24.97
N GLU A 553 23.25 3.53 24.30
CA GLU A 553 22.40 4.36 23.46
C GLU A 553 22.60 4.04 21.97
N ILE A 554 21.52 3.78 21.24
CA ILE A 554 21.53 3.47 19.80
C ILE A 554 21.04 4.69 19.00
N PRO A 555 21.64 5.00 17.84
CA PRO A 555 21.12 6.04 16.95
C PRO A 555 19.63 5.82 16.63
N LYS A 556 18.81 6.84 16.85
CA LYS A 556 17.35 6.81 16.60
C LYS A 556 17.03 6.44 15.16
N GLU A 557 17.88 6.84 14.20
CA GLU A 557 17.71 6.51 12.79
C GLU A 557 17.80 5.00 12.50
N TRP A 558 18.57 4.24 13.29
CA TRP A 558 18.72 2.79 13.12
C TRP A 558 17.46 2.04 13.54
N ASN A 559 16.62 2.67 14.37
CA ASN A 559 15.31 2.16 14.76
C ASN A 559 14.20 2.48 13.75
N LEU A 560 14.52 3.17 12.66
CA LEU A 560 13.56 3.52 11.61
C LEU A 560 13.61 2.53 10.44
N ALA A 561 12.46 2.20 9.90
CA ALA A 561 12.32 1.24 8.81
C ALA A 561 11.21 1.63 7.84
N PHE A 562 11.45 1.57 6.53
CA PHE A 562 10.40 1.80 5.54
C PHE A 562 9.66 0.50 5.23
N ILE A 563 8.41 0.39 5.66
CA ILE A 563 7.56 -0.77 5.34
C ILE A 563 6.73 -0.46 4.11
N LYS A 564 6.96 -1.21 3.03
CA LYS A 564 6.11 -1.21 1.84
C LYS A 564 5.12 -2.36 1.94
N SER A 565 3.84 -2.03 2.15
CA SER A 565 2.75 -3.01 2.13
C SER A 565 2.43 -3.42 0.70
N LEU A 566 2.55 -4.71 0.40
CA LEU A 566 2.21 -5.30 -0.89
C LEU A 566 0.98 -6.19 -0.71
N TYR A 567 -0.12 -5.86 -1.37
CA TYR A 567 -1.33 -6.68 -1.33
C TYR A 567 -1.02 -8.11 -1.79
N LYS A 568 -1.42 -9.10 -0.97
CA LYS A 568 -1.27 -10.53 -1.24
C LYS A 568 -2.53 -11.06 -1.94
N SER A 569 -3.65 -11.16 -1.22
CA SER A 569 -4.94 -11.71 -1.66
C SER A 569 -5.98 -11.60 -0.53
N GLY A 570 -7.28 -11.77 -0.80
CA GLY A 570 -8.34 -11.68 0.23
C GLY A 570 -9.00 -10.29 0.27
N ASN A 571 -9.66 -9.92 1.36
CA ASN A 571 -10.28 -8.59 1.47
C ASN A 571 -9.20 -7.48 1.37
N PRO A 572 -9.25 -6.59 0.36
CA PRO A 572 -8.30 -5.48 0.20
C PRO A 572 -8.33 -4.45 1.33
N ASP A 573 -9.38 -4.43 2.15
CA ASP A 573 -9.53 -3.48 3.25
C ASP A 573 -8.93 -4.00 4.58
N ASP A 574 -8.46 -5.25 4.62
CA ASP A 574 -7.79 -5.85 5.78
C ASP A 574 -6.24 -5.78 5.65
N PRO A 575 -5.53 -5.07 6.56
CA PRO A 575 -4.07 -5.01 6.56
C PRO A 575 -3.36 -6.37 6.65
N GLY A 576 -3.99 -7.39 7.24
CA GLY A 576 -3.46 -8.76 7.33
C GLY A 576 -3.26 -9.43 5.98
N ASN A 577 -3.96 -8.94 4.95
CA ASN A 577 -3.86 -9.41 3.57
C ASN A 577 -2.74 -8.73 2.77
N TYR A 578 -1.83 -8.01 3.43
CA TYR A 578 -0.71 -7.33 2.81
C TYR A 578 0.62 -7.73 3.44
N ARG A 579 1.63 -7.95 2.61
CA ARG A 579 3.00 -8.24 3.04
C ARG A 579 3.73 -6.94 3.36
N GLY A 580 4.25 -6.80 4.58
CA GLY A 580 5.19 -5.73 4.91
C GLY A 580 6.59 -6.05 4.37
N GLN A 581 7.06 -5.34 3.36
CA GLN A 581 8.47 -5.38 2.95
C GLN A 581 9.23 -4.21 3.56
N THR A 582 10.09 -4.50 4.52
CA THR A 582 10.96 -3.50 5.15
C THR A 582 12.17 -3.21 4.27
N ARG A 583 12.42 -1.93 3.95
CA ARG A 583 13.71 -1.44 3.46
C ARG A 583 14.49 -0.92 4.66
N GLN A 584 15.51 -1.68 5.05
CA GLN A 584 16.46 -1.34 6.11
C GLN A 584 17.88 -1.57 5.60
N PHE A 585 18.83 -0.93 6.28
CA PHE A 585 20.23 -1.32 6.29
C PHE A 585 20.35 -2.84 6.42
N GLY A 586 21.15 -3.45 5.55
CA GLY A 586 21.12 -4.89 5.36
C GLY A 586 21.57 -5.69 6.59
N SER A 587 20.64 -6.31 7.32
CA SER A 587 20.95 -7.45 8.21
C SER A 587 19.74 -8.36 8.48
N ARG A 588 19.07 -8.86 7.43
CA ARG A 588 18.52 -10.24 7.50
C ARG A 588 19.58 -11.21 7.00
N THR A 589 20.57 -11.45 7.85
CA THR A 589 21.51 -12.56 7.71
C THR A 589 21.01 -13.65 8.65
N LYS A 590 20.60 -14.79 8.09
CA LYS A 590 20.48 -16.04 8.86
C LYS A 590 21.85 -16.27 9.51
N VAL A 591 21.93 -16.16 10.84
CA VAL A 591 23.13 -16.49 11.59
C VAL A 591 23.32 -18.00 11.51
N ARG A 592 24.19 -18.44 10.60
CA ARG A 592 24.89 -19.71 10.67
C ARG A 592 26.36 -19.35 10.78
N THR A 593 27.02 -19.88 11.81
CA THR A 593 28.47 -19.83 12.09
C THR A 593 29.04 -18.58 12.77
N SER A 594 30.03 -18.87 13.61
CA SER A 594 30.54 -18.15 14.77
C SER A 594 31.48 -16.97 14.46
N SER A 595 31.15 -16.14 13.47
CA SER A 595 32.00 -14.97 13.12
C SER A 595 31.21 -13.73 12.66
N ALA A 596 29.88 -13.80 12.60
CA ALA A 596 29.02 -12.73 12.11
C ALA A 596 28.36 -11.89 13.23
N LEU A 597 29.08 -11.64 14.34
CA LEU A 597 28.52 -11.05 15.57
C LEU A 597 28.81 -9.55 15.75
N LEU A 598 29.31 -8.81 14.75
CA LEU A 598 29.66 -7.39 14.95
C LEU A 598 28.73 -6.35 14.33
N LEU A 599 27.97 -6.68 13.28
CA LEU A 599 27.04 -5.72 12.65
C LEU A 599 25.57 -6.11 12.83
N GLY A 600 25.27 -7.38 13.09
CA GLY A 600 23.94 -7.83 13.50
C GLY A 600 23.64 -7.58 14.98
N THR A 601 24.65 -7.63 15.85
CA THR A 601 24.46 -7.68 17.31
C THR A 601 24.22 -6.32 17.94
N VAL A 602 24.68 -5.22 17.34
CA VAL A 602 24.37 -3.88 17.87
C VAL A 602 22.91 -3.48 17.57
N ALA A 603 22.31 -4.00 16.49
CA ALA A 603 20.92 -3.72 16.12
C ALA A 603 19.90 -4.81 16.56
N VAL A 604 20.32 -6.07 16.69
CA VAL A 604 19.46 -7.18 17.13
C VAL A 604 19.70 -7.54 18.61
N GLY A 605 20.90 -7.31 19.15
CA GLY A 605 21.24 -7.67 20.54
C GLY A 605 20.60 -6.77 21.60
N ALA A 606 20.30 -5.50 21.30
CA ALA A 606 19.70 -4.59 22.29
C ALA A 606 18.18 -4.73 22.45
N GLY A 607 17.51 -5.44 21.53
CA GLY A 607 16.08 -5.78 21.67
C GLY A 607 15.84 -7.15 22.29
N SER A 608 16.85 -8.05 22.27
CA SER A 608 16.72 -9.44 22.73
C SER A 608 17.48 -9.75 24.02
N TYR A 609 18.31 -8.84 24.53
CA TYR A 609 18.82 -8.89 25.92
C TYR A 609 18.01 -7.92 26.78
N GLY A 610 17.29 -8.48 27.75
CA GLY A 610 16.40 -7.75 28.63
C GLY A 610 17.09 -6.59 29.34
N ILE A 611 16.45 -5.43 29.25
CA ILE A 611 16.54 -4.35 30.23
C ILE A 611 16.03 -4.93 31.56
N TYR A 612 16.88 -5.61 32.31
CA TYR A 612 16.69 -5.74 33.75
C TYR A 612 17.13 -4.42 34.37
N LYS A 613 16.13 -3.73 34.94
CA LYS A 613 16.27 -2.56 35.82
C LYS A 613 17.53 -2.65 36.68
N TYR A 614 18.33 -1.59 36.66
CA TYR A 614 19.11 -1.21 37.83
C TYR A 614 18.72 0.21 38.26
N ASN A 615 17.68 0.28 39.09
CA ASN A 615 17.57 1.33 40.09
C ASN A 615 17.51 0.62 41.45
N GLN A 616 18.67 0.63 42.11
CA GLN A 616 18.90 0.53 43.54
C GLN A 616 18.65 -0.82 44.27
N ARG A 617 19.72 -1.25 44.97
CA ARG A 617 19.85 -2.19 46.12
C ARG A 617 18.52 -2.39 46.88
N SER A 618 18.13 -3.57 47.39
CA SER A 618 18.88 -4.57 48.18
C SER A 618 17.91 -5.70 48.60
N ASN A 619 18.48 -6.90 48.82
CA ASN A 619 18.11 -7.95 49.79
C ASN A 619 17.82 -9.35 49.21
N VAL A 620 18.74 -10.26 49.59
CA VAL A 620 18.51 -11.65 50.05
C VAL A 620 18.01 -12.60 48.94
N LEU A 621 18.82 -13.47 48.32
CA LEU A 621 19.73 -14.47 48.89
C LEU A 621 19.05 -15.36 49.94
N GLU A 622 17.92 -15.97 49.59
CA GLU A 622 17.42 -17.16 50.29
C GLU A 622 16.79 -18.12 49.28
N ASN A 623 17.33 -19.35 49.26
CA ASN A 623 16.82 -20.58 48.64
C ASN A 623 17.19 -20.87 47.18
N LEU A 624 18.50 -21.10 46.98
CA LEU A 624 18.99 -22.26 46.22
C LEU A 624 18.56 -23.55 46.93
N GLN A 625 17.86 -24.45 46.24
CA GLN A 625 17.81 -25.92 46.43
C GLN A 625 16.41 -26.43 46.05
N ASP A 626 16.22 -26.76 44.77
CA ASP A 626 15.53 -27.97 44.32
C ASP A 626 15.20 -27.89 42.83
N MET A 627 16.12 -28.38 42.00
CA MET A 627 15.88 -29.47 41.04
C MET A 627 16.87 -29.42 39.88
N LEU A 628 17.73 -30.44 39.91
CA LEU A 628 18.76 -30.79 38.95
C LEU A 628 18.15 -31.45 37.69
N VAL A 629 18.78 -31.13 36.53
CA VAL A 629 18.89 -31.84 35.21
C VAL A 629 17.64 -31.94 34.29
N PRO A 630 17.74 -32.13 32.93
CA PRO A 630 18.79 -31.89 31.91
C PRO A 630 18.35 -31.06 30.66
N ASN A 631 19.34 -30.70 29.83
CA ASN A 631 19.29 -29.92 28.56
C ASN A 631 18.28 -30.35 27.47
N VAL A 632 17.69 -29.37 26.75
CA VAL A 632 17.10 -29.53 25.40
C VAL A 632 17.52 -28.39 24.47
N PHE A 633 18.06 -28.75 23.29
CA PHE A 633 18.51 -27.87 22.21
C PHE A 633 17.31 -27.32 21.39
N ALA A 634 17.22 -26.02 21.12
CA ALA A 634 16.25 -25.51 20.15
C ALA A 634 16.74 -25.76 18.72
N ALA A 635 16.11 -26.73 18.05
CA ALA A 635 16.26 -26.97 16.62
C ALA A 635 15.71 -25.77 15.83
N GLY A 636 16.42 -25.33 14.79
CA GLY A 636 15.87 -24.36 13.85
C GLY A 636 14.57 -24.88 13.22
N VAL A 637 13.68 -23.97 12.80
CA VAL A 637 12.41 -24.35 12.14
C VAL A 637 12.73 -25.33 10.99
N PRO A 638 12.22 -26.57 11.06
CA PRO A 638 12.54 -27.60 10.08
C PRO A 638 12.13 -27.19 8.67
N LYS A 639 13.02 -27.39 7.70
CA LYS A 639 12.80 -27.00 6.31
C LYS A 639 12.05 -28.08 5.53
N SER A 640 11.09 -27.67 4.71
CA SER A 640 10.40 -28.54 3.75
C SER A 640 11.06 -28.53 2.38
N GLN A 641 10.78 -29.57 1.58
CA GLN A 641 11.24 -29.65 0.21
C GLN A 641 10.58 -28.57 -0.69
N PRO A 642 11.29 -28.00 -1.69
CA PRO A 642 10.81 -26.86 -2.47
C PRO A 642 9.48 -27.07 -3.21
N SER A 643 9.16 -28.29 -3.68
CA SER A 643 7.93 -28.55 -4.45
C SER A 643 6.64 -28.50 -3.61
N VAL A 644 6.72 -28.57 -2.28
CA VAL A 644 5.57 -28.72 -1.37
C VAL A 644 4.63 -27.51 -1.37
N TRP A 645 5.20 -26.30 -1.34
CA TRP A 645 4.44 -25.05 -1.17
C TRP A 645 4.73 -23.99 -2.23
N SER A 646 5.68 -24.27 -3.14
CA SER A 646 6.07 -23.33 -4.18
C SER A 646 4.94 -23.04 -5.18
N PRO A 647 4.97 -21.87 -5.84
CA PRO A 647 4.00 -21.53 -6.89
C PRO A 647 4.02 -22.53 -8.06
N GLY A 648 2.97 -22.53 -8.86
CA GLY A 648 2.87 -23.35 -10.07
C GLY A 648 3.86 -22.91 -11.17
N LYS A 649 4.15 -23.83 -12.10
CA LYS A 649 4.88 -23.58 -13.36
C LYS A 649 4.01 -24.04 -14.53
N ASN A 650 4.44 -23.84 -15.78
CA ASN A 650 3.63 -24.22 -16.95
C ASN A 650 3.45 -25.74 -17.11
N HIS A 651 4.38 -26.54 -16.58
CA HIS A 651 4.37 -28.00 -16.63
C HIS A 651 4.77 -28.62 -15.28
N ALA A 652 4.27 -29.82 -15.02
CA ALA A 652 4.76 -30.66 -13.93
C ALA A 652 5.00 -32.10 -14.39
N LEU A 653 5.96 -32.76 -13.73
CA LEU A 653 6.26 -34.17 -13.82
C LEU A 653 5.76 -34.85 -12.55
N TYR A 654 4.99 -35.91 -12.73
CA TYR A 654 4.58 -36.84 -11.70
C TYR A 654 5.17 -38.21 -12.03
N LEU A 655 6.27 -38.55 -11.38
CA LEU A 655 6.97 -39.82 -11.60
C LEU A 655 6.64 -40.78 -10.45
N TRP A 656 5.89 -41.83 -10.76
CA TRP A 656 5.36 -42.80 -9.82
C TRP A 656 6.06 -44.13 -9.99
N ILE A 657 6.77 -44.61 -8.97
CA ILE A 657 7.69 -45.75 -9.08
C ILE A 657 7.27 -46.87 -8.12
N HIS A 658 7.26 -48.10 -8.65
CA HIS A 658 7.13 -49.33 -7.90
C HIS A 658 8.43 -50.13 -7.99
N LEU A 659 8.89 -50.60 -6.85
CA LEU A 659 10.12 -51.39 -6.73
C LEU A 659 9.80 -52.87 -6.71
N LYS A 660 10.77 -53.68 -7.16
CA LYS A 660 10.68 -55.13 -7.00
C LYS A 660 10.79 -55.51 -5.52
N PRO A 661 10.17 -56.61 -5.07
CA PRO A 661 10.28 -57.08 -3.68
C PRO A 661 11.73 -57.30 -3.21
N GLU A 662 12.64 -57.65 -4.14
CA GLU A 662 14.05 -57.92 -3.87
C GLU A 662 14.94 -56.66 -3.96
N ALA A 663 14.37 -55.48 -4.24
CA ALA A 663 15.12 -54.26 -4.39
C ALA A 663 15.76 -53.81 -3.07
N ASN A 664 17.01 -53.36 -3.12
CA ASN A 664 17.68 -52.77 -1.96
C ASN A 664 17.12 -51.36 -1.70
N THR A 665 16.14 -51.28 -0.80
CA THR A 665 15.40 -50.04 -0.47
C THR A 665 16.32 -48.91 0.03
N LYS A 666 17.41 -49.23 0.73
CA LYS A 666 18.41 -48.25 1.19
C LYS A 666 19.21 -47.65 0.04
N GLU A 667 19.58 -48.45 -0.96
CA GLU A 667 20.26 -47.94 -2.16
C GLU A 667 19.32 -47.08 -3.01
N VAL A 668 18.06 -47.47 -3.13
CA VAL A 668 17.04 -46.63 -3.79
C VAL A 668 16.87 -45.30 -3.05
N ALA A 669 16.76 -45.31 -1.71
CA ALA A 669 16.68 -44.08 -0.91
C ALA A 669 17.91 -43.17 -1.12
N LYS A 670 19.12 -43.75 -1.16
CA LYS A 670 20.36 -43.02 -1.49
C LYS A 670 20.33 -42.42 -2.90
N ALA A 671 19.81 -43.15 -3.88
CA ALA A 671 19.70 -42.67 -5.25
C ALA A 671 18.77 -41.45 -5.33
N VAL A 672 17.59 -41.51 -4.72
CA VAL A 672 16.59 -40.43 -4.81
C VAL A 672 16.87 -39.25 -3.87
N LYS A 673 17.63 -39.44 -2.79
CA LYS A 673 18.19 -38.35 -1.98
C LYS A 673 19.02 -37.37 -2.81
N ASN A 674 19.66 -37.84 -3.88
CA ASN A 674 20.44 -37.01 -4.80
C ASN A 674 19.58 -36.22 -5.81
N LEU A 675 18.26 -36.12 -5.61
CA LEU A 675 17.35 -35.41 -6.53
C LEU A 675 17.83 -34.00 -6.88
N GLN A 676 18.33 -33.23 -5.91
CA GLN A 676 18.83 -31.88 -6.18
C GLN A 676 20.06 -31.91 -7.13
N LYS A 677 20.94 -32.91 -6.99
CA LYS A 677 22.08 -33.09 -7.89
C LYS A 677 21.62 -33.42 -9.31
N TYR A 678 20.54 -34.19 -9.47
CA TYR A 678 19.97 -34.48 -10.79
C TYR A 678 19.33 -33.24 -11.40
N VAL A 679 18.66 -32.41 -10.59
CA VAL A 679 18.15 -31.10 -11.03
C VAL A 679 19.29 -30.22 -11.51
N ASP A 680 20.40 -30.14 -10.76
CA ASP A 680 21.55 -29.31 -11.09
C ASP A 680 22.34 -29.84 -12.31
N GLN A 681 22.17 -31.12 -12.68
CA GLN A 681 22.70 -31.69 -13.93
C GLN A 681 21.90 -31.25 -15.16
N VAL A 682 20.57 -31.13 -15.02
CA VAL A 682 19.67 -30.72 -16.12
C VAL A 682 19.66 -29.19 -16.27
N VAL A 683 19.79 -28.46 -15.17
CA VAL A 683 19.79 -26.99 -15.16
C VAL A 683 21.03 -26.51 -14.43
N ASP A 684 21.96 -25.93 -15.19
CA ASP A 684 23.18 -25.33 -14.63
C ASP A 684 22.81 -24.28 -13.56
N PRO A 685 23.26 -24.44 -12.30
CA PRO A 685 23.02 -23.46 -11.24
C PRO A 685 23.46 -22.03 -11.60
N ALA A 686 24.44 -21.86 -12.49
CA ALA A 686 24.93 -20.56 -12.95
C ALA A 686 24.02 -19.91 -14.00
N MET A 687 23.17 -20.69 -14.68
CA MET A 687 22.24 -20.25 -15.73
C MET A 687 20.78 -20.31 -15.28
N ARG A 688 20.51 -20.55 -13.99
CA ARG A 688 19.15 -20.65 -13.44
C ARG A 688 18.47 -19.28 -13.42
N ASP A 689 17.44 -19.13 -14.23
CA ASP A 689 16.46 -18.04 -14.13
C ASP A 689 15.05 -18.57 -13.78
N GLU A 690 14.06 -17.68 -13.68
CA GLU A 690 12.69 -18.03 -13.30
C GLU A 690 11.97 -18.92 -14.34
N GLU A 691 12.36 -18.85 -15.60
CA GLU A 691 11.80 -19.66 -16.68
C GLU A 691 12.40 -21.07 -16.67
N ASP A 692 13.68 -21.17 -16.34
CA ASP A 692 14.46 -22.39 -16.49
C ASP A 692 14.63 -23.22 -15.22
N GLU A 693 14.24 -22.70 -14.06
CA GLU A 693 14.32 -23.44 -12.80
C GLU A 693 13.41 -24.67 -12.76
N ILE A 694 13.91 -25.74 -12.13
CA ILE A 694 13.11 -26.92 -11.77
C ILE A 694 12.93 -26.96 -10.26
N LEU A 695 11.67 -26.98 -9.83
CA LEU A 695 11.28 -27.14 -8.43
C LEU A 695 10.84 -28.58 -8.21
N ALA A 696 11.66 -29.39 -7.55
CA ALA A 696 11.44 -30.82 -7.36
C ALA A 696 11.35 -31.22 -5.89
N GLY A 697 10.69 -32.34 -5.63
CA GLY A 697 10.70 -33.02 -4.33
C GLY A 697 10.30 -34.49 -4.48
N VAL A 698 10.70 -35.28 -3.49
CA VAL A 698 10.47 -36.72 -3.41
C VAL A 698 9.63 -37.07 -2.17
N GLY A 699 8.66 -37.94 -2.37
CA GLY A 699 7.84 -38.53 -1.33
C GLY A 699 7.90 -40.05 -1.37
N PHE A 700 7.52 -40.66 -0.24
CA PHE A 700 7.61 -42.08 -0.01
C PHE A 700 6.27 -42.67 0.38
N GLY A 701 5.97 -43.87 -0.11
CA GLY A 701 4.82 -44.64 0.32
C GLY A 701 5.00 -45.19 1.74
N PRO A 702 3.92 -45.52 2.47
CA PRO A 702 3.96 -45.92 3.88
C PRO A 702 4.88 -47.14 4.13
N ASN A 703 4.81 -48.14 3.26
CA ASN A 703 5.63 -49.35 3.39
C ASN A 703 7.11 -49.07 3.11
N PHE A 704 7.41 -48.38 2.01
CA PHE A 704 8.79 -48.03 1.65
C PHE A 704 9.44 -47.14 2.70
N PHE A 705 8.74 -46.11 3.17
CA PHE A 705 9.24 -45.19 4.19
C PHE A 705 9.60 -45.92 5.50
N ALA A 706 8.76 -46.87 5.92
CA ALA A 706 9.04 -47.71 7.07
C ALA A 706 10.27 -48.62 6.86
N GLN A 707 10.42 -49.21 5.67
CA GLN A 707 11.56 -50.08 5.33
C GLN A 707 12.91 -49.35 5.36
N ILE A 708 12.93 -48.06 5.03
CA ILE A 708 14.16 -47.23 5.09
C ILE A 708 14.37 -46.58 6.47
N GLY A 709 13.58 -46.96 7.48
CA GLY A 709 13.71 -46.48 8.86
C GLY A 709 13.04 -45.12 9.12
N GLY A 710 12.23 -44.62 8.19
CA GLY A 710 11.44 -43.41 8.35
C GLY A 710 10.23 -43.61 9.26
N LYS A 711 9.87 -42.57 10.03
CA LYS A 711 8.73 -42.61 10.96
C LYS A 711 7.89 -41.33 10.84
N ALA A 712 6.81 -41.42 10.08
CA ALA A 712 5.85 -40.33 9.95
C ALA A 712 5.08 -40.12 11.27
N LEU A 713 4.62 -38.90 11.51
CA LEU A 713 3.93 -38.53 12.76
C LEU A 713 2.49 -39.08 12.85
N LYS A 714 1.87 -39.34 11.69
CA LYS A 714 0.49 -39.82 11.52
C LYS A 714 0.49 -40.95 10.50
N ASN A 715 -0.49 -41.84 10.63
CA ASN A 715 -0.74 -42.84 9.61
C ASN A 715 -1.24 -42.17 8.32
N TYR A 716 -0.74 -42.60 7.18
CA TYR A 716 -1.12 -42.08 5.86
C TYR A 716 -1.37 -43.23 4.88
N ASN A 717 -1.98 -44.31 5.34
CA ASN A 717 -2.45 -45.36 4.45
C ASN A 717 -3.65 -44.85 3.64
N TYR A 718 -3.62 -45.06 2.33
CA TYR A 718 -4.72 -44.68 1.44
C TYR A 718 -5.73 -45.82 1.33
N PRO A 719 -6.91 -45.73 1.96
CA PRO A 719 -7.92 -46.78 1.86
C PRO A 719 -8.64 -46.70 0.51
N HIS A 720 -9.05 -47.87 0.00
CA HIS A 720 -9.99 -47.93 -1.11
C HIS A 720 -11.35 -47.45 -0.61
N ARG A 721 -11.87 -46.37 -1.21
CA ARG A 721 -13.20 -45.84 -0.91
C ARG A 721 -14.17 -46.18 -2.03
N LYS A 722 -15.39 -46.59 -1.66
CA LYS A 722 -16.47 -46.88 -2.60
C LYS A 722 -17.59 -45.87 -2.42
N GLY A 723 -18.15 -45.38 -3.52
CA GLY A 723 -19.24 -44.42 -3.54
C GLY A 723 -20.21 -44.70 -4.68
N ALA A 724 -21.44 -44.17 -4.58
CA ALA A 724 -22.48 -44.43 -5.57
C ALA A 724 -22.15 -43.88 -6.98
N LEU A 725 -21.32 -42.84 -7.06
CA LEU A 725 -20.90 -42.20 -8.32
C LEU A 725 -19.52 -42.68 -8.81
N GLY A 726 -18.82 -43.53 -8.06
CA GLY A 726 -17.51 -44.05 -8.43
C GLY A 726 -16.66 -44.42 -7.23
N ASP A 727 -15.62 -45.20 -7.51
CA ASP A 727 -14.65 -45.66 -6.51
C ASP A 727 -13.38 -44.81 -6.56
N MET A 728 -12.64 -44.82 -5.46
CA MET A 728 -11.29 -44.25 -5.34
C MET A 728 -10.32 -45.37 -4.97
N PRO A 729 -9.76 -46.10 -5.95
CA PRO A 729 -8.89 -47.26 -5.71
C PRO A 729 -7.56 -46.87 -5.06
N SER A 730 -7.01 -47.78 -4.25
CA SER A 730 -5.67 -47.67 -3.69
C SER A 730 -4.67 -48.34 -4.64
N SER A 731 -3.75 -47.56 -5.19
CA SER A 731 -2.81 -48.03 -6.22
C SER A 731 -1.40 -48.33 -5.68
N GLY A 732 -1.12 -47.96 -4.43
CA GLY A 732 0.17 -48.10 -3.78
C GLY A 732 1.30 -47.37 -4.52
N GLY A 733 2.53 -47.71 -4.17
CA GLY A 733 3.74 -47.13 -4.74
C GLY A 733 4.78 -46.84 -3.68
N ASP A 734 6.04 -46.85 -4.08
CA ASP A 734 7.17 -46.82 -3.16
C ASP A 734 7.82 -45.43 -3.13
N VAL A 735 8.06 -44.87 -4.32
CA VAL A 735 8.66 -43.55 -4.49
C VAL A 735 7.83 -42.71 -5.46
N PHE A 736 7.61 -41.45 -5.08
CA PHE A 736 6.94 -40.46 -5.91
C PHE A 736 7.78 -39.21 -6.03
N ILE A 737 7.97 -38.71 -7.25
CA ILE A 737 8.67 -37.45 -7.50
C ILE A 737 7.71 -36.48 -8.17
N HIS A 738 7.62 -35.29 -7.58
CA HIS A 738 6.90 -34.17 -8.15
C HIS A 738 7.91 -33.07 -8.50
N ALA A 739 8.01 -32.74 -9.79
CA ALA A 739 8.86 -31.67 -10.29
C ALA A 739 8.07 -30.70 -11.18
N LYS A 740 8.41 -29.42 -11.17
CA LYS A 740 7.73 -28.36 -11.93
C LYS A 740 8.74 -27.50 -12.68
N CYS A 741 8.43 -27.14 -13.92
CA CYS A 741 9.27 -26.27 -14.76
C CYS A 741 8.41 -25.60 -15.84
N ASN A 742 8.84 -24.45 -16.38
CA ASN A 742 8.15 -23.85 -17.54
C ASN A 742 8.50 -24.56 -18.86
N THR A 743 9.49 -25.45 -18.85
CA THR A 743 9.96 -26.18 -20.04
C THR A 743 9.74 -27.69 -19.89
N THR A 744 8.96 -28.28 -20.79
CA THR A 744 8.61 -29.71 -20.78
C THR A 744 9.82 -30.64 -20.98
N SER A 745 10.74 -30.28 -21.89
CA SER A 745 11.91 -31.12 -22.21
C SER A 745 12.82 -31.35 -21.00
N LYS A 746 12.98 -30.34 -20.14
CA LYS A 746 13.78 -30.43 -18.91
C LYS A 746 13.17 -31.39 -17.89
N LEU A 747 11.84 -31.44 -17.80
CA LEU A 747 11.15 -32.41 -16.95
C LEU A 747 11.32 -33.84 -17.47
N PHE A 748 11.25 -34.01 -18.79
CA PHE A 748 11.53 -35.30 -19.43
C PHE A 748 12.97 -35.75 -19.20
N GLU A 749 13.95 -34.85 -19.38
CA GLU A 749 15.36 -35.13 -19.11
C GLU A 749 15.62 -35.46 -17.63
N LEU A 750 14.98 -34.74 -16.71
CA LEU A 750 15.05 -35.06 -15.28
C LEU A 750 14.53 -36.47 -14.97
N ALA A 751 13.42 -36.88 -15.58
CA ALA A 751 12.91 -38.25 -15.45
C ALA A 751 13.92 -39.28 -15.94
N GLN A 752 14.57 -39.05 -17.10
CA GLN A 752 15.62 -39.93 -17.62
C GLN A 752 16.82 -40.03 -16.68
N VAL A 753 17.30 -38.91 -16.14
CA VAL A 753 18.43 -38.88 -15.21
C VAL A 753 18.09 -39.63 -13.92
N ILE A 754 16.90 -39.44 -13.37
CA ILE A 754 16.45 -40.15 -12.17
C ILE A 754 16.42 -41.66 -12.42
N MET A 755 15.77 -42.10 -13.49
CA MET A 755 15.64 -43.53 -13.82
C MET A 755 17.00 -44.18 -14.11
N LYS A 756 17.91 -43.47 -14.77
CA LYS A 756 19.27 -43.95 -15.05
C LYS A 756 20.10 -44.17 -13.78
N ASN A 757 19.87 -43.37 -12.73
CA ASN A 757 20.62 -43.46 -11.46
C ASN A 757 19.95 -44.38 -10.43
N MET A 758 18.80 -45.00 -10.74
CA MET A 758 18.22 -46.04 -9.89
C MET A 758 19.11 -47.30 -9.90
N PRO A 759 19.22 -48.04 -8.78
CA PRO A 759 19.96 -49.30 -8.75
C PRO A 759 19.46 -50.28 -9.82
N ALA A 760 20.39 -50.92 -10.53
CA ALA A 760 20.05 -51.80 -11.65
C ALA A 760 19.11 -52.93 -11.20
N GLY A 761 18.00 -53.11 -11.92
CA GLY A 761 17.01 -54.15 -11.63
C GLY A 761 16.08 -53.86 -10.44
N SER A 762 16.20 -52.71 -9.76
CA SER A 762 15.37 -52.36 -8.59
C SER A 762 13.94 -51.95 -8.91
N VAL A 763 13.71 -51.33 -10.07
CA VAL A 763 12.38 -50.84 -10.48
C VAL A 763 11.59 -51.97 -11.15
N GLU A 764 10.37 -52.22 -10.68
CA GLU A 764 9.42 -53.15 -11.29
C GLU A 764 8.66 -52.46 -12.43
N LYS A 765 8.07 -51.30 -12.13
CA LYS A 765 7.33 -50.47 -13.09
C LYS A 765 7.34 -49.02 -12.63
N TYR A 766 7.23 -48.09 -13.57
CA TYR A 766 7.08 -46.68 -13.29
C TYR A 766 6.13 -46.05 -14.30
N GLU A 767 5.59 -44.89 -13.94
CA GLU A 767 4.71 -44.08 -14.79
C GLU A 767 5.19 -42.63 -14.68
N ASP A 768 5.52 -42.02 -15.83
CA ASP A 768 5.88 -40.61 -15.96
C ASP A 768 4.72 -39.83 -16.60
N ILE A 769 4.03 -39.02 -15.79
CA ILE A 769 2.95 -38.16 -16.30
C ILE A 769 3.48 -36.74 -16.36
N ILE A 770 3.48 -36.17 -17.57
CA ILE A 770 3.77 -34.76 -17.77
C ILE A 770 2.46 -34.01 -18.02
N SER A 771 2.23 -32.98 -17.21
CA SER A 771 1.06 -32.12 -17.27
C SER A 771 1.34 -30.77 -17.94
N PHE A 772 0.27 -30.04 -18.21
CA PHE A 772 0.33 -28.72 -18.81
C PHE A 772 -0.74 -27.79 -18.22
N VAL A 773 -0.43 -26.51 -18.14
CA VAL A 773 -1.43 -25.47 -17.86
C VAL A 773 -2.36 -25.34 -19.07
N TYR A 774 -3.66 -25.52 -18.86
CA TYR A 774 -4.67 -25.40 -19.91
C TYR A 774 -5.40 -24.06 -19.82
N ARG A 775 -5.35 -23.28 -20.92
CA ARG A 775 -5.88 -21.91 -20.99
C ARG A 775 -5.35 -21.06 -19.80
N ASN A 776 -6.20 -20.26 -19.18
CA ASN A 776 -5.83 -19.40 -18.05
C ASN A 776 -5.93 -20.15 -16.70
N GLY A 777 -5.23 -21.29 -16.56
CA GLY A 777 -5.26 -22.11 -15.32
C GLY A 777 -6.55 -22.90 -15.12
N ARG A 778 -7.16 -23.37 -16.22
CA ARG A 778 -8.40 -24.16 -16.19
C ARG A 778 -8.10 -25.65 -16.22
N ASP A 779 -8.99 -26.42 -15.64
CA ASP A 779 -9.10 -27.86 -15.89
C ASP A 779 -9.71 -28.13 -17.28
N LEU A 780 -9.58 -29.36 -17.81
CA LEU A 780 -10.20 -29.75 -19.08
C LEU A 780 -11.74 -29.72 -19.03
N SER A 781 -12.35 -29.82 -17.85
CA SER A 781 -13.78 -29.53 -17.66
C SER A 781 -14.18 -28.10 -18.00
N GLY A 782 -13.21 -27.19 -18.10
CA GLY A 782 -13.41 -25.78 -18.39
C GLY A 782 -13.47 -24.90 -17.14
N PHE A 783 -13.53 -25.43 -15.93
CA PHE A 783 -13.49 -24.64 -14.69
C PHE A 783 -12.07 -24.18 -14.34
N ILE A 784 -11.94 -23.03 -13.65
CA ILE A 784 -10.65 -22.60 -13.09
C ILE A 784 -10.34 -23.51 -11.90
N ASP A 785 -9.15 -24.11 -11.89
CA ASP A 785 -8.70 -24.93 -10.77
C ASP A 785 -7.67 -24.16 -9.93
N GLY A 786 -7.69 -24.37 -8.62
CA GLY A 786 -6.79 -23.69 -7.67
C GLY A 786 -7.25 -22.31 -7.16
N THR A 787 -8.46 -21.84 -7.51
CA THR A 787 -8.99 -20.52 -7.07
C THR A 787 -8.92 -20.29 -5.55
N GLU A 788 -9.13 -21.35 -4.77
CA GLU A 788 -9.18 -21.32 -3.30
C GLU A 788 -7.86 -21.71 -2.60
N ASN A 789 -6.78 -21.92 -3.36
CA ASN A 789 -5.46 -22.11 -2.76
C ASN A 789 -4.96 -20.80 -2.13
N ALA A 790 -4.23 -20.90 -1.02
CA ALA A 790 -3.54 -19.75 -0.45
C ALA A 790 -2.60 -19.12 -1.50
N ALA A 791 -2.73 -17.81 -1.73
CA ALA A 791 -1.98 -17.10 -2.76
C ALA A 791 -0.51 -16.86 -2.35
N ASP A 792 -0.23 -16.75 -1.06
CA ASP A 792 1.12 -16.49 -0.54
C ASP A 792 1.81 -17.72 0.05
N ASP A 793 3.14 -17.72 -0.08
CA ASP A 793 4.01 -18.83 0.34
C ASP A 793 3.91 -19.18 1.82
N GLU A 794 3.76 -18.18 2.69
CA GLU A 794 3.71 -18.36 4.15
C GLU A 794 2.46 -19.15 4.54
N ASN A 795 1.29 -18.81 4.00
CA ASN A 795 0.06 -19.58 4.24
C ASN A 795 0.10 -20.96 3.58
N ARG A 796 0.66 -21.09 2.37
CA ARG A 796 0.87 -22.42 1.76
C ARG A 796 1.75 -23.30 2.65
N GLN A 797 2.83 -22.76 3.19
CA GLN A 797 3.68 -23.47 4.16
C GLN A 797 2.92 -23.83 5.43
N ARG A 798 2.16 -22.89 6.02
CA ARG A 798 1.37 -23.15 7.24
C ARG A 798 0.33 -24.26 7.07
N ILE A 799 -0.24 -24.41 5.88
CA ILE A 799 -1.23 -25.46 5.55
C ILE A 799 -0.53 -26.78 5.22
N ALA A 800 0.52 -26.75 4.41
CA ALA A 800 1.15 -27.94 3.84
C ALA A 800 2.24 -28.57 4.73
N VAL A 801 2.94 -27.79 5.55
CA VAL A 801 4.19 -28.20 6.20
C VAL A 801 3.99 -28.46 7.70
N GLN A 802 4.56 -29.55 8.19
CA GLN A 802 4.61 -29.89 9.60
C GLN A 802 5.63 -29.03 10.34
N GLU A 803 5.19 -28.36 11.39
CA GLU A 803 6.05 -27.50 12.24
C GLU A 803 7.18 -28.29 12.92
N LYS A 804 6.95 -29.57 13.25
CA LYS A 804 7.88 -30.40 14.03
C LYS A 804 9.10 -30.90 13.25
N ASN A 805 8.96 -31.22 11.97
CA ASN A 805 10.04 -31.84 11.18
C ASN A 805 10.12 -31.37 9.72
N GLY A 806 9.23 -30.47 9.29
CA GLY A 806 9.27 -29.90 7.95
C GLY A 806 8.72 -30.82 6.87
N GLY A 807 8.18 -31.98 7.25
CA GLY A 807 7.55 -32.90 6.33
C GLY A 807 6.14 -32.45 5.89
N SER A 808 5.58 -33.16 4.92
CA SER A 808 4.24 -32.91 4.38
C SER A 808 3.60 -34.21 3.95
N TYR A 809 2.30 -34.36 4.20
CA TYR A 809 1.52 -35.45 3.62
C TYR A 809 0.95 -35.01 2.29
N VAL A 810 0.96 -35.92 1.33
CA VAL A 810 0.57 -35.63 -0.05
C VAL A 810 -0.41 -36.67 -0.53
N ILE A 811 -1.52 -36.21 -1.10
CA ILE A 811 -2.42 -37.04 -1.87
C ILE A 811 -2.12 -36.88 -3.34
N THR A 812 -2.10 -37.99 -4.08
CA THR A 812 -2.09 -37.98 -5.54
C THR A 812 -3.21 -38.84 -6.07
N GLN A 813 -3.91 -38.35 -7.09
CA GLN A 813 -5.00 -39.06 -7.72
C GLN A 813 -5.02 -38.81 -9.23
N LYS A 814 -5.22 -39.86 -10.03
CA LYS A 814 -5.41 -39.76 -11.48
C LYS A 814 -6.91 -39.77 -11.79
N TRP A 815 -7.43 -38.67 -12.31
CA TRP A 815 -8.84 -38.49 -12.64
C TRP A 815 -9.02 -38.38 -14.15
N LEU A 816 -9.76 -39.32 -14.75
CA LEU A 816 -10.05 -39.33 -16.19
C LEU A 816 -11.38 -38.65 -16.45
N HIS A 817 -11.36 -37.62 -17.28
CA HIS A 817 -12.54 -36.82 -17.60
C HIS A 817 -13.37 -37.44 -18.72
N ASP A 818 -14.69 -37.44 -18.58
CA ASP A 818 -15.61 -37.80 -19.66
C ASP A 818 -15.98 -36.53 -20.46
N LEU A 819 -15.22 -36.28 -21.53
CA LEU A 819 -15.46 -35.12 -22.40
C LEU A 819 -16.84 -35.14 -23.08
N ASN A 820 -17.46 -36.30 -23.27
CA ASN A 820 -18.80 -36.37 -23.85
C ASN A 820 -19.84 -35.82 -22.89
N VAL A 821 -19.73 -36.16 -21.59
CA VAL A 821 -20.59 -35.59 -20.56
C VAL A 821 -20.36 -34.08 -20.46
N ILE A 822 -19.09 -33.66 -20.38
CA ILE A 822 -18.72 -32.24 -20.26
C ILE A 822 -19.26 -31.40 -21.43
N GLN A 823 -19.24 -31.93 -22.66
CA GLN A 823 -19.70 -31.20 -23.86
C GLN A 823 -21.22 -31.24 -24.04
N LYS A 824 -21.89 -32.30 -23.57
CA LYS A 824 -23.33 -32.50 -23.75
C LYS A 824 -24.18 -31.78 -22.69
N GLU A 825 -23.66 -31.72 -21.46
CA GLU A 825 -24.38 -31.09 -20.35
C GLU A 825 -24.42 -29.56 -20.47
N LYS A 826 -25.45 -28.95 -19.88
CA LYS A 826 -25.60 -27.49 -19.88
C LYS A 826 -24.66 -26.87 -18.84
N ASP A 827 -24.08 -25.70 -19.15
CA ASP A 827 -23.23 -24.95 -18.21
C ASP A 827 -23.83 -24.85 -16.81
N LYS A 828 -25.12 -24.50 -16.70
CA LYS A 828 -25.80 -24.38 -15.39
C LYS A 828 -25.81 -25.68 -14.58
N THR A 829 -25.88 -26.83 -15.24
CA THR A 829 -25.79 -28.15 -14.59
C THR A 829 -24.36 -28.38 -14.08
N LEU A 830 -23.36 -28.13 -14.93
CA LEU A 830 -21.95 -28.24 -14.56
C LEU A 830 -21.57 -27.30 -13.41
N GLU A 831 -22.03 -26.04 -13.46
CA GLU A 831 -21.86 -25.05 -12.41
C GLU A 831 -22.53 -25.50 -11.10
N GLY A 832 -23.68 -26.18 -11.20
CA GLY A 832 -24.36 -26.78 -10.05
C GLY A 832 -23.58 -27.94 -9.42
N TRP A 833 -22.95 -28.78 -10.25
CA TRP A 833 -22.10 -29.89 -9.78
C TRP A 833 -20.78 -29.41 -9.17
N VAL A 834 -20.16 -28.37 -9.73
CA VAL A 834 -18.91 -27.81 -9.18
C VAL A 834 -19.18 -26.88 -8.00
N GLY A 835 -20.26 -26.08 -8.07
CA GLY A 835 -20.58 -25.04 -7.10
C GLY A 835 -20.00 -23.66 -7.41
N ARG A 836 -19.48 -23.46 -8.63
CA ARG A 836 -18.90 -22.18 -9.11
C ARG A 836 -19.33 -21.87 -10.54
N GLY A 837 -19.31 -20.60 -10.92
CA GLY A 837 -19.52 -20.16 -12.30
C GLY A 837 -18.39 -20.63 -13.22
N ILE A 838 -18.73 -21.16 -14.40
CA ILE A 838 -17.73 -21.68 -15.34
C ILE A 838 -16.89 -20.54 -15.93
N SER A 839 -17.48 -19.35 -16.14
CA SER A 839 -16.80 -18.25 -16.82
C SER A 839 -15.83 -17.48 -15.92
N ASP A 840 -16.21 -17.20 -14.68
CA ASP A 840 -15.51 -16.30 -13.76
C ASP A 840 -15.06 -16.98 -12.45
N SER A 841 -15.37 -18.27 -12.27
CA SER A 841 -15.05 -19.03 -11.05
C SER A 841 -15.64 -18.43 -9.77
N THR A 842 -16.68 -17.59 -9.87
CA THR A 842 -17.39 -17.05 -8.71
C THR A 842 -18.13 -18.16 -7.99
N GLU A 843 -18.08 -18.18 -6.65
CA GLU A 843 -18.81 -19.16 -5.87
C GLU A 843 -20.32 -18.92 -5.96
N LEU A 844 -21.09 -19.99 -6.20
CA LEU A 844 -22.53 -19.86 -6.28
C LEU A 844 -23.13 -19.56 -4.90
N SER A 845 -23.95 -18.51 -4.83
CA SER A 845 -24.69 -18.14 -3.61
C SER A 845 -25.72 -19.19 -3.18
N ARG A 846 -26.21 -20.00 -4.13
CA ARG A 846 -27.06 -21.17 -3.89
C ARG A 846 -26.45 -22.37 -4.58
N LYS A 847 -25.65 -23.15 -3.85
CA LYS A 847 -25.05 -24.41 -4.32
C LYS A 847 -25.72 -25.62 -3.66
N SER A 848 -25.75 -26.74 -4.37
CA SER A 848 -26.26 -28.00 -3.82
C SER A 848 -25.33 -28.52 -2.71
N ILE A 849 -25.87 -29.27 -1.75
CA ILE A 849 -25.07 -29.98 -0.75
C ILE A 849 -24.14 -31.03 -1.39
N SER A 850 -24.48 -31.51 -2.58
CA SER A 850 -23.70 -32.45 -3.40
C SER A 850 -22.66 -31.76 -4.30
N SER A 851 -22.64 -30.43 -4.37
CA SER A 851 -21.66 -29.71 -5.20
C SER A 851 -20.23 -29.88 -4.66
N HIS A 852 -19.25 -29.91 -5.56
CA HIS A 852 -17.84 -30.12 -5.19
C HIS A 852 -17.37 -29.15 -4.10
N VAL A 853 -17.62 -27.85 -4.27
CA VAL A 853 -17.28 -26.84 -3.24
C VAL A 853 -17.95 -27.17 -1.90
N ALA A 854 -19.24 -27.53 -1.88
CA ALA A 854 -19.93 -27.84 -0.62
C ALA A 854 -19.40 -29.12 0.05
N ARG A 855 -18.95 -30.10 -0.73
CA ARG A 855 -18.29 -31.30 -0.20
C ARG A 855 -16.94 -30.94 0.42
N MET A 856 -16.13 -30.12 -0.24
CA MET A 856 -14.81 -29.71 0.24
C MET A 856 -14.85 -28.77 1.47
N THR A 857 -15.86 -27.90 1.59
CA THR A 857 -15.95 -26.93 2.70
C THR A 857 -16.71 -27.44 3.93
N GLY A 858 -17.48 -28.52 3.81
CA GLY A 858 -18.33 -29.04 4.89
C GLY A 858 -19.76 -28.48 4.89
N GLY A 859 -20.18 -27.74 3.86
CA GLY A 859 -21.58 -27.32 3.72
C GLY A 859 -21.86 -26.38 2.54
N ASN A 860 -23.13 -26.08 2.33
CA ASN A 860 -23.59 -25.35 1.14
C ASN A 860 -23.81 -23.84 1.37
N GLY A 861 -23.47 -23.31 2.55
CA GLY A 861 -23.53 -21.88 2.85
C GLY A 861 -22.57 -21.07 1.99
N TRP A 862 -22.93 -19.84 1.65
CA TRP A 862 -22.05 -18.92 0.92
C TRP A 862 -20.82 -18.57 1.78
N GLU A 863 -19.62 -18.71 1.22
CA GLU A 863 -18.33 -18.46 1.91
C GLU A 863 -18.20 -19.18 3.27
N GLN A 864 -18.69 -20.42 3.34
CA GLN A 864 -18.62 -21.21 4.56
C GLN A 864 -17.17 -21.46 5.00
N LYS A 865 -16.91 -21.31 6.31
CA LYS A 865 -15.61 -21.61 6.91
C LYS A 865 -15.20 -23.06 6.63
N LYS A 866 -14.00 -23.24 6.09
CA LYS A 866 -13.41 -24.54 5.76
C LYS A 866 -13.02 -25.29 7.03
N GLU A 867 -13.46 -26.55 7.15
CA GLU A 867 -13.05 -27.46 8.22
C GLU A 867 -11.63 -28.01 7.98
N ALA A 868 -11.31 -28.29 6.71
CA ALA A 868 -10.00 -28.76 6.28
C ALA A 868 -9.47 -27.91 5.12
N GLU A 869 -8.16 -27.66 5.13
CA GLU A 869 -7.46 -26.91 4.08
C GLU A 869 -6.28 -27.72 3.55
N ILE A 870 -6.06 -27.64 2.24
CA ILE A 870 -4.94 -28.28 1.56
C ILE A 870 -4.35 -27.32 0.52
N VAL A 871 -3.08 -27.49 0.17
CA VAL A 871 -2.45 -26.78 -0.95
C VAL A 871 -2.49 -27.67 -2.18
N ARG A 872 -3.37 -27.36 -3.14
CA ARG A 872 -3.49 -28.13 -4.37
C ARG A 872 -2.47 -27.67 -5.41
N GLN A 873 -1.87 -28.61 -6.13
CA GLN A 873 -0.99 -28.31 -7.26
C GLN A 873 -1.36 -29.16 -8.49
N SER A 874 -2.66 -29.45 -8.60
CA SER A 874 -3.25 -30.26 -9.66
C SER A 874 -3.06 -29.61 -11.04
N MET A 875 -2.86 -30.43 -12.07
CA MET A 875 -2.78 -29.95 -13.45
C MET A 875 -3.40 -30.94 -14.44
N PRO A 876 -3.96 -30.44 -15.55
CA PRO A 876 -4.39 -31.26 -16.68
C PRO A 876 -3.27 -32.12 -17.27
N PHE A 877 -3.59 -33.34 -17.67
CA PHE A 877 -2.68 -34.22 -18.39
C PHE A 877 -3.39 -34.94 -19.53
N GLY A 878 -2.59 -35.52 -20.42
CA GLY A 878 -3.06 -36.47 -21.43
C GLY A 878 -3.02 -35.97 -22.86
N ASN A 879 -3.58 -36.78 -23.75
CA ASN A 879 -3.71 -36.48 -25.17
C ASN A 879 -5.08 -36.94 -25.67
N LEU A 880 -5.49 -36.47 -26.85
CA LEU A 880 -6.83 -36.76 -27.39
C LEU A 880 -7.04 -38.23 -27.77
N ALA A 881 -5.97 -38.95 -28.13
CA ALA A 881 -6.05 -40.34 -28.57
C ALA A 881 -6.05 -41.34 -27.39
N GLY A 882 -5.64 -40.90 -26.21
CA GLY A 882 -5.50 -41.73 -25.02
C GLY A 882 -6.17 -41.12 -23.80
N GLU A 883 -5.65 -41.45 -22.64
CA GLU A 883 -6.16 -40.93 -21.36
C GLU A 883 -5.90 -39.43 -21.25
N HIS A 884 -6.92 -38.70 -20.79
CA HIS A 884 -6.86 -37.27 -20.51
C HIS A 884 -7.74 -36.93 -19.32
N GLY A 885 -7.31 -35.93 -18.56
CA GLY A 885 -7.85 -35.77 -17.23
C GLY A 885 -7.16 -34.70 -16.41
N LEU A 886 -7.37 -34.78 -15.09
CA LEU A 886 -6.68 -34.00 -14.09
C LEU A 886 -5.81 -34.93 -13.25
N PHE A 887 -4.52 -34.59 -13.13
CA PHE A 887 -3.68 -35.21 -12.12
C PHE A 887 -3.82 -34.39 -10.84
N PHE A 888 -4.62 -34.90 -9.90
CA PHE A 888 -4.86 -34.24 -8.63
C PHE A 888 -3.69 -34.47 -7.69
N ILE A 889 -3.14 -33.39 -7.14
CA ILE A 889 -2.13 -33.44 -6.09
C ILE A 889 -2.44 -32.39 -5.03
N GLY A 890 -2.40 -32.79 -3.76
CA GLY A 890 -2.68 -31.92 -2.62
C GLY A 890 -1.70 -32.15 -1.49
N TYR A 891 -1.24 -31.07 -0.86
CA TYR A 891 -0.31 -31.08 0.27
C TYR A 891 -1.00 -30.60 1.54
N ALA A 892 -0.73 -31.28 2.66
CA ALA A 892 -1.27 -30.93 3.98
C ALA A 892 -0.33 -31.36 5.10
N LYS A 893 -0.34 -30.62 6.21
CA LYS A 893 0.42 -30.97 7.41
C LYS A 893 -0.15 -32.17 8.18
N ASP A 894 -1.41 -32.53 7.92
CA ASP A 894 -2.12 -33.65 8.55
C ASP A 894 -2.97 -34.41 7.50
N PRO A 895 -2.89 -35.75 7.40
CA PRO A 895 -3.67 -36.52 6.44
C PRO A 895 -5.19 -36.45 6.70
N TYR A 896 -5.62 -36.07 7.91
CA TYR A 896 -7.03 -35.86 8.24
C TYR A 896 -7.72 -34.91 7.25
N HIS A 897 -7.00 -33.90 6.74
CA HIS A 897 -7.55 -32.96 5.77
C HIS A 897 -8.01 -33.66 4.47
N PHE A 898 -7.28 -34.70 4.04
CA PHE A 898 -7.66 -35.49 2.87
C PHE A 898 -8.79 -36.46 3.19
N GLU A 899 -8.74 -37.10 4.36
CA GLU A 899 -9.77 -38.05 4.79
C GLU A 899 -11.14 -37.37 4.87
N PHE A 900 -11.20 -36.20 5.51
CA PHE A 900 -12.40 -35.37 5.57
C PHE A 900 -12.98 -35.09 4.17
N MET A 901 -12.13 -34.66 3.23
CA MET A 901 -12.58 -34.32 1.88
C MET A 901 -13.02 -35.55 1.08
N LEU A 902 -12.20 -36.61 1.05
CA LEU A 902 -12.48 -37.80 0.25
C LEU A 902 -13.66 -38.62 0.76
N ASP A 903 -13.83 -38.76 2.07
CA ASP A 903 -14.97 -39.48 2.64
C ASP A 903 -16.28 -38.77 2.28
N ARG A 904 -16.27 -37.44 2.29
CA ARG A 904 -17.40 -36.64 1.82
C ARG A 904 -17.61 -36.76 0.31
N MET A 905 -16.57 -36.97 -0.49
CA MET A 905 -16.73 -37.16 -1.94
C MET A 905 -17.48 -38.44 -2.29
N VAL A 906 -17.12 -39.56 -1.64
CA VAL A 906 -17.78 -40.85 -1.90
C VAL A 906 -19.09 -41.03 -1.13
N GLY A 907 -19.44 -40.09 -0.25
CA GLY A 907 -20.64 -40.16 0.58
C GLY A 907 -20.52 -41.12 1.78
N ALA A 908 -19.30 -41.37 2.27
CA ALA A 908 -19.05 -42.22 3.43
C ALA A 908 -19.31 -41.52 4.79
N GLY A 909 -19.70 -40.24 4.78
CA GLY A 909 -20.08 -39.46 5.96
C GLY A 909 -21.55 -39.62 6.37
N SER A 910 -21.97 -38.93 7.42
CA SER A 910 -23.33 -39.04 7.99
C SER A 910 -24.47 -38.54 7.09
N ASP A 911 -24.16 -37.79 6.03
CA ASP A 911 -25.15 -37.18 5.14
C ASP A 911 -25.44 -37.99 3.86
N ASN A 912 -24.72 -39.10 3.61
CA ASN A 912 -24.88 -40.00 2.45
C ASN A 912 -24.88 -39.32 1.06
N HIS A 913 -24.43 -38.06 0.96
CA HIS A 913 -24.37 -37.33 -0.30
C HIS A 913 -23.01 -37.51 -0.96
N CYS A 914 -23.01 -38.00 -2.20
CA CYS A 914 -21.81 -38.05 -3.04
C CYS A 914 -21.52 -36.70 -3.70
N ASP A 915 -20.27 -36.48 -4.09
CA ASP A 915 -19.84 -35.34 -4.87
C ASP A 915 -20.22 -35.49 -6.34
N ASP A 916 -21.01 -34.54 -6.84
CA ASP A 916 -21.46 -34.55 -8.23
C ASP A 916 -20.30 -34.35 -9.23
N ILE A 917 -19.11 -33.88 -8.82
CA ILE A 917 -17.94 -33.81 -9.72
C ILE A 917 -17.54 -35.19 -10.25
N MET A 918 -17.84 -36.26 -9.51
CA MET A 918 -17.55 -37.63 -9.92
C MET A 918 -18.40 -38.10 -11.11
N ARG A 919 -19.42 -37.32 -11.51
CA ARG A 919 -20.16 -37.53 -12.76
C ARG A 919 -19.37 -37.09 -13.99
N LEU A 920 -18.43 -36.16 -13.81
CA LEU A 920 -17.58 -35.61 -14.88
C LEU A 920 -16.28 -36.36 -15.03
N SER A 921 -15.83 -37.02 -13.96
CA SER A 921 -14.50 -37.59 -13.90
C SER A 921 -14.47 -38.84 -13.03
N LYS A 922 -13.70 -39.84 -13.48
CA LYS A 922 -13.51 -41.10 -12.77
C LYS A 922 -12.09 -41.20 -12.23
N ASN A 923 -11.97 -41.50 -10.92
CA ASN A 923 -10.68 -41.80 -10.32
C ASN A 923 -10.21 -43.20 -10.76
N THR A 924 -9.00 -43.29 -11.31
CA THR A 924 -8.39 -44.57 -11.70
C THR A 924 -7.19 -44.94 -10.84
N LYS A 925 -6.59 -43.95 -10.16
CA LYS A 925 -5.40 -44.14 -9.33
C LYS A 925 -5.45 -43.23 -8.12
N GLY A 926 -4.99 -43.70 -6.96
CA GLY A 926 -4.96 -42.93 -5.72
C GLY A 926 -3.94 -43.48 -4.73
N THR A 927 -3.14 -42.60 -4.11
CA THR A 927 -2.17 -42.95 -3.05
C THR A 927 -1.83 -41.73 -2.19
N TYR A 928 -1.46 -41.99 -0.94
CA TYR A 928 -0.87 -41.02 -0.04
C TYR A 928 0.64 -41.21 0.06
N TRP A 929 1.37 -40.11 0.14
CA TRP A 929 2.81 -40.05 0.25
C TRP A 929 3.21 -39.20 1.43
N TYR A 930 4.39 -39.47 1.96
CA TYR A 930 5.06 -38.57 2.88
C TYR A 930 6.28 -37.95 2.23
N PHE A 931 6.29 -36.63 2.12
CA PHE A 931 7.45 -35.84 1.69
C PHE A 931 8.21 -35.43 2.95
N PRO A 932 9.33 -36.08 3.30
CA PRO A 932 10.09 -35.73 4.50
C PRO A 932 10.68 -34.32 4.40
N GLY A 933 10.94 -33.68 5.55
CA GLY A 933 11.67 -32.42 5.59
C GLY A 933 13.10 -32.58 5.04
N GLU A 934 13.76 -31.49 4.64
CA GLU A 934 15.11 -31.55 4.06
C GLU A 934 16.12 -32.26 4.99
N GLU A 935 16.04 -31.99 6.30
CA GLU A 935 16.91 -32.63 7.29
C GLU A 935 16.57 -34.10 7.49
N GLU A 936 15.30 -34.46 7.48
CA GLU A 936 14.83 -35.84 7.58
C GLU A 936 15.25 -36.64 6.34
N LEU A 937 15.04 -36.10 5.14
CA LEU A 937 15.50 -36.69 3.88
C LEU A 937 17.02 -36.90 3.87
N THR A 938 17.77 -35.97 4.45
CA THR A 938 19.24 -36.09 4.55
C THR A 938 19.66 -37.21 5.50
N LYS A 939 18.89 -37.47 6.57
CA LYS A 939 19.17 -38.50 7.60
C LYS A 939 18.75 -39.91 7.20
N LEU A 940 17.85 -40.09 6.23
CA LEU A 940 17.34 -41.40 5.77
C LEU A 940 18.35 -42.23 4.95
N ALA A 941 19.65 -41.88 4.97
CA ALA A 941 20.69 -42.46 4.10
C ALA A 941 21.92 -42.96 4.85
#